data_AF-A0A4Q2XGR5-F1
#
_entry.id   AF-A0A4Q2XGR5-F1
#
_cell.length_a   1.000
_cell.length_b   1.000
_cell.length_c   1.000
_cell.angle_alpha   90.00
_cell.angle_beta   90.00
_cell.angle_gamma   90.00
#
_symmetry.space_group_name_H-M   'P 1'
#
loop_
_entity.id
_entity.type
_entity.pdbx_description
1 polymer ?
#
loop_
_entity_poly.entity_id
_entity_poly.type
_entity_poly.pdbx_seq_one_letter_code
_entity_poly.pdbx_strand_id
1 'polypeptide(L)'
;MIDRPPESAVLGDFILAWHFWNHERPDLAARFLARLRTEMKGQDQILPRIKDDAAAFLFRQNIVSFGDPEQPRAKLLDGLEAFICHFPDCPEAKQARSLADGLKDLIQEENTNPLLTDEEVAGLPEGQQAVEIVRRFRNHELTSGAHVPKECLKKGEIMIPALIAALDDHRPSRTVSGYLHLESVGDLAARAINLISKKEFQNDSGANALASNPGKPSALKTEVEAWWSEYQTKGARQYLIEAVSAGGPDCDQLARRLLMEFPSDAGPAVVKCYQKLENATEKGNFIGNLYEANNPECIALLRQEMEKGETLYIREGAARSLQANGQDGATAAMLQEWRKITPDSETSDLIRFLSNSQDAEVIRELTEDMLLRPVAIRSIIIRELADAYQKSVWNRDLVTPPDIQRLIEEKIASMLMDDQEHWGLSGVGYRDPTVGDGAAHALSRVLPDRYAFDVSASFEERELARQRCLSAWKKSNGQESPPPADNPGKPVKHPDQITEVRIADQDLRNSATGKRLTALEGKQLDPDELVSIICEFSDKLPEGINGIKVRGVRISKPVGFKFTVWSSKGKHPEIWQSFNYDGRLTTPGKARFQSSGSCGHQDIGKPTRWIEWRSALEDALKAPSNTELVLRIGIEPVHQ
;
A
#
# COMPACT_ATOMS: atom_id res chain seq x y z
N MET A 1 4.05 8.23 -12.56
CA MET A 1 3.32 8.87 -13.67
C MET A 1 2.91 7.77 -14.62
N ILE A 2 1.62 7.46 -14.66
CA ILE A 2 1.01 6.48 -15.56
C ILE A 2 0.78 7.18 -16.91
N ASP A 3 1.05 6.51 -18.02
CA ASP A 3 0.78 7.01 -19.37
C ASP A 3 -0.66 7.51 -19.46
N ARG A 4 -0.82 8.83 -19.56
CA ARG A 4 -2.11 9.40 -19.85
C ARG A 4 -2.35 9.30 -21.35
N PRO A 5 -3.54 8.89 -21.81
CA PRO A 5 -3.88 8.92 -23.22
C PRO A 5 -3.71 10.35 -23.78
N PRO A 6 -3.41 10.51 -25.09
CA PRO A 6 -3.29 11.81 -25.75
C PRO A 6 -4.52 12.73 -25.53
N GLU A 7 -5.64 12.14 -25.15
CA GLU A 7 -6.91 12.78 -24.79
C GLU A 7 -6.84 13.64 -23.51
N SER A 8 -5.92 13.36 -22.58
CA SER A 8 -5.77 14.14 -21.34
C SER A 8 -5.07 15.49 -21.53
N ALA A 9 -4.31 15.65 -22.61
CA ALA A 9 -3.57 16.87 -22.93
C ALA A 9 -4.53 17.96 -23.43
N VAL A 10 -5.52 17.59 -24.24
CA VAL A 10 -6.59 18.46 -24.73
C VAL A 10 -7.41 19.01 -23.55
N LEU A 11 -7.80 18.15 -22.61
CA LEU A 11 -8.53 18.59 -21.43
C LEU A 11 -7.69 19.53 -20.54
N GLY A 12 -6.41 19.20 -20.33
CA GLY A 12 -5.48 20.05 -19.59
C GLY A 12 -5.35 21.44 -20.22
N ASP A 13 -5.19 21.52 -21.53
CA ASP A 13 -5.05 22.77 -22.25
C ASP A 13 -6.36 23.58 -22.24
N PHE A 14 -7.54 22.95 -22.29
CA PHE A 14 -8.82 23.66 -22.15
C PHE A 14 -9.02 24.22 -20.75
N ILE A 15 -8.74 23.43 -19.71
CA ILE A 15 -8.85 23.88 -18.32
C ILE A 15 -7.88 25.04 -18.06
N LEU A 16 -6.64 24.95 -18.57
CA LEU A 16 -5.67 26.03 -18.46
C LEU A 16 -6.13 27.28 -19.23
N ALA A 17 -6.66 27.11 -20.43
CA ALA A 17 -7.21 28.22 -21.19
C ALA A 17 -8.32 28.95 -20.43
N TRP A 18 -9.29 28.21 -19.90
CA TRP A 18 -10.41 28.74 -19.13
C TRP A 18 -9.95 29.39 -17.82
N HIS A 19 -9.05 28.75 -17.09
CA HIS A 19 -8.46 29.29 -15.86
C HIS A 19 -7.77 30.63 -16.11
N PHE A 20 -6.92 30.70 -17.13
CA PHE A 20 -6.23 31.94 -17.48
C PHE A 20 -7.19 33.02 -17.97
N TRP A 21 -8.26 32.66 -18.67
CA TRP A 21 -9.29 33.61 -19.07
C TRP A 21 -9.94 34.28 -17.86
N ASN A 22 -10.31 33.50 -16.84
CA ASN A 22 -10.98 34.01 -15.63
C ASN A 22 -10.06 34.74 -14.65
N HIS A 23 -8.74 34.64 -14.80
CA HIS A 23 -7.76 35.34 -13.97
C HIS A 23 -7.12 36.52 -14.70
N GLU A 24 -7.83 37.11 -15.67
CA GLU A 24 -7.38 38.27 -16.44
C GLU A 24 -6.04 38.02 -17.19
N ARG A 25 -5.80 36.77 -17.62
CA ARG A 25 -4.64 36.34 -18.41
C ARG A 25 -5.05 35.88 -19.82
N PRO A 26 -5.65 36.76 -20.67
CA PRO A 26 -6.15 36.37 -21.98
C PRO A 26 -5.04 35.95 -22.96
N ASP A 27 -3.80 36.38 -22.74
CA ASP A 27 -2.63 36.02 -23.54
C ASP A 27 -2.28 34.53 -23.41
N LEU A 28 -2.32 33.99 -22.19
CA LEU A 28 -2.09 32.58 -21.93
C LEU A 28 -3.29 31.75 -22.37
N ALA A 29 -4.51 32.22 -22.11
CA ALA A 29 -5.73 31.57 -22.57
C ALA A 29 -5.73 31.35 -24.09
N ALA A 30 -5.36 32.38 -24.85
CA ALA A 30 -5.27 32.31 -26.31
C ALA A 30 -4.23 31.29 -26.80
N ARG A 31 -3.10 31.11 -26.10
CA ARG A 31 -2.06 30.13 -26.48
C ARG A 31 -2.57 28.69 -26.35
N PHE A 32 -3.25 28.40 -25.25
CA PHE A 32 -3.84 27.07 -25.03
C PHE A 32 -5.00 26.80 -26.00
N LEU A 33 -5.86 27.81 -26.25
CA LEU A 33 -6.92 27.71 -27.27
C LEU A 33 -6.38 27.52 -28.69
N ALA A 34 -5.25 28.15 -29.04
CA ALA A 34 -4.62 27.97 -30.35
C ALA A 34 -4.05 26.55 -30.54
N ARG A 35 -3.48 25.96 -29.47
CA ARG A 35 -3.01 24.58 -29.47
C ARG A 35 -4.18 23.61 -29.63
N LEU A 36 -5.23 23.79 -28.83
CA LEU A 36 -6.50 23.07 -28.97
C LEU A 36 -7.05 23.13 -30.39
N ARG A 37 -7.14 24.33 -30.98
CA ARG A 37 -7.65 24.52 -32.34
C ARG A 37 -6.82 23.79 -33.41
N THR A 38 -5.52 23.62 -33.18
CA THR A 38 -4.63 22.90 -34.08
C THR A 38 -4.81 21.39 -33.97
N GLU A 39 -4.97 20.89 -32.74
CA GLU A 39 -5.18 19.48 -32.43
C GLU A 39 -6.61 19.00 -32.78
N MET A 40 -7.59 19.91 -32.78
CA MET A 40 -9.02 19.61 -32.95
C MET A 40 -9.54 19.69 -34.40
N LYS A 41 -8.69 19.92 -35.41
CA LYS A 41 -9.15 19.96 -36.81
C LYS A 41 -9.71 18.61 -37.27
N GLY A 42 -11.04 18.54 -37.48
CA GLY A 42 -11.73 17.41 -38.14
C GLY A 42 -12.52 16.46 -37.23
N GLN A 43 -12.80 16.83 -35.98
CA GLN A 43 -13.54 15.96 -35.06
C GLN A 43 -14.76 16.66 -34.43
N ASP A 44 -15.93 16.49 -35.04
CA ASP A 44 -17.21 17.08 -34.57
C ASP A 44 -17.68 16.52 -33.20
N GLN A 45 -17.07 15.43 -32.72
CA GLN A 45 -17.41 14.79 -31.44
C GLN A 45 -16.63 15.34 -30.23
N ILE A 46 -15.61 16.18 -30.43
CA ILE A 46 -14.77 16.67 -29.32
C ILE A 46 -15.50 17.74 -28.49
N LEU A 47 -16.26 18.65 -29.11
CA LEU A 47 -16.89 19.77 -28.39
C LEU A 47 -17.84 19.32 -27.27
N PRO A 48 -18.74 18.33 -27.49
CA PRO A 48 -19.53 17.75 -26.40
C PRO A 48 -18.66 17.19 -25.27
N ARG A 49 -17.58 16.46 -25.61
CA ARG A 49 -16.67 15.87 -24.60
C ARG A 49 -15.92 16.93 -23.79
N ILE A 50 -15.42 17.99 -24.43
CA ILE A 50 -14.78 19.11 -23.71
C ILE A 50 -15.78 19.76 -22.76
N LYS A 51 -17.03 19.94 -23.20
CA LYS A 51 -18.10 20.48 -22.35
C LYS A 51 -18.34 19.56 -21.15
N ASP A 52 -18.43 18.26 -21.36
CA ASP A 52 -18.66 17.26 -20.30
C ASP A 52 -17.49 17.20 -19.32
N ASP A 53 -16.25 17.18 -19.82
CA ASP A 53 -15.05 17.16 -18.96
C ASP A 53 -14.88 18.47 -18.18
N ALA A 54 -15.18 19.62 -18.80
CA ALA A 54 -15.18 20.92 -18.13
C ALA A 54 -16.28 20.98 -17.06
N ALA A 55 -17.47 20.45 -17.34
CA ALA A 55 -18.54 20.34 -16.36
C ALA A 55 -18.11 19.45 -15.19
N ALA A 56 -17.56 18.26 -15.45
CA ALA A 56 -17.06 17.37 -14.41
C ALA A 56 -15.95 18.03 -13.57
N PHE A 57 -15.02 18.77 -14.19
CA PHE A 57 -13.98 19.50 -13.48
C PHE A 57 -14.55 20.61 -12.59
N LEU A 58 -15.43 21.46 -13.11
CA LEU A 58 -16.02 22.57 -12.36
C LEU A 58 -16.94 22.09 -11.24
N PHE A 59 -17.67 21.00 -11.47
CA PHE A 59 -18.44 20.35 -10.44
C PHE A 59 -17.52 19.85 -9.30
N ARG A 60 -16.43 19.16 -9.64
CA ARG A 60 -15.42 18.74 -8.65
C ARG A 60 -14.80 19.89 -7.87
N GLN A 61 -14.54 21.04 -8.52
CA GLN A 61 -14.07 22.24 -7.82
C GLN A 61 -15.12 22.77 -6.81
N ASN A 62 -16.40 22.77 -7.19
CA ASN A 62 -17.47 23.10 -6.25
C ASN A 62 -17.49 22.12 -5.07
N ILE A 63 -17.34 20.81 -5.32
CA ILE A 63 -17.26 19.81 -4.24
C ILE A 63 -16.07 20.05 -3.31
N VAL A 64 -14.87 20.27 -3.85
CA VAL A 64 -13.68 20.60 -3.04
C VAL A 64 -13.92 21.82 -2.16
N SER A 65 -14.63 22.82 -2.69
CA SER A 65 -14.95 24.05 -1.96
C SER A 65 -15.81 23.83 -0.72
N PHE A 66 -16.59 22.75 -0.64
CA PHE A 66 -17.32 22.41 0.60
C PHE A 66 -16.39 22.10 1.77
N GLY A 67 -15.18 21.61 1.49
CA GLY A 67 -14.18 21.31 2.51
C GLY A 67 -13.44 22.53 3.07
N ASP A 68 -13.71 23.75 2.56
CA ASP A 68 -13.12 24.99 3.05
C ASP A 68 -14.00 25.63 4.15
N PRO A 69 -13.56 25.72 5.42
CA PRO A 69 -14.29 26.39 6.52
C PRO A 69 -14.68 27.82 6.19
N GLU A 70 -13.76 28.51 5.54
CA GLU A 70 -13.82 29.95 5.35
C GLU A 70 -14.80 30.30 4.22
N GLN A 71 -15.20 29.32 3.41
CA GLN A 71 -16.19 29.53 2.36
C GLN A 71 -17.61 29.54 2.93
N PRO A 72 -18.35 30.67 2.83
CA PRO A 72 -19.72 30.73 3.31
C PRO A 72 -20.64 29.86 2.45
N ARG A 73 -21.64 29.22 3.06
CA ARG A 73 -22.63 28.39 2.34
C ARG A 73 -23.33 29.13 1.20
N ALA A 74 -23.62 30.42 1.39
CA ALA A 74 -24.20 31.26 0.32
C ALA A 74 -23.32 31.26 -0.94
N LYS A 75 -22.00 31.35 -0.78
CA LYS A 75 -21.05 31.32 -1.91
C LYS A 75 -20.96 29.93 -2.56
N LEU A 76 -21.07 28.86 -1.77
CA LEU A 76 -21.16 27.49 -2.32
C LEU A 76 -22.44 27.33 -3.15
N LEU A 77 -23.55 27.85 -2.64
CA LEU A 77 -24.83 27.83 -3.34
C LEU A 77 -24.75 28.61 -4.66
N ASP A 78 -24.20 29.83 -4.65
CA ASP A 78 -23.99 30.63 -5.86
C ASP A 78 -23.16 29.86 -6.90
N GLY A 79 -22.11 29.15 -6.47
CA GLY A 79 -21.27 28.34 -7.34
C GLY A 79 -22.02 27.18 -7.99
N LEU A 80 -22.87 26.48 -7.24
CA LEU A 80 -23.71 25.41 -7.75
C LEU A 80 -24.81 25.92 -8.69
N GLU A 81 -25.48 27.02 -8.35
CA GLU A 81 -26.52 27.62 -9.20
C GLU A 81 -25.92 28.14 -10.51
N ALA A 82 -24.74 28.75 -10.45
CA ALA A 82 -23.99 29.11 -11.64
C ALA A 82 -23.66 27.87 -12.47
N PHE A 83 -23.16 26.79 -11.86
CA PHE A 83 -22.89 25.53 -12.55
C PHE A 83 -24.12 24.98 -13.27
N ILE A 84 -25.27 24.89 -12.58
CA ILE A 84 -26.54 24.39 -13.14
C ILE A 84 -27.00 25.26 -14.32
N CYS A 85 -26.83 26.58 -14.22
CA CYS A 85 -27.18 27.52 -15.29
C CYS A 85 -26.32 27.32 -16.55
N HIS A 86 -25.02 27.09 -16.39
CA HIS A 86 -24.08 26.93 -17.52
C HIS A 86 -24.07 25.51 -18.11
N PHE A 87 -24.35 24.49 -17.31
CA PHE A 87 -24.30 23.08 -17.70
C PHE A 87 -25.60 22.33 -17.36
N PRO A 88 -26.78 22.79 -17.83
CA PRO A 88 -28.06 22.23 -17.40
C PRO A 88 -28.29 20.77 -17.84
N ASP A 89 -27.61 20.34 -18.91
CA ASP A 89 -27.81 19.03 -19.55
C ASP A 89 -26.67 18.03 -19.25
N CYS A 90 -25.69 18.38 -18.41
CA CYS A 90 -24.59 17.47 -18.08
C CYS A 90 -25.03 16.40 -17.05
N PRO A 91 -24.36 15.24 -16.98
CA PRO A 91 -24.67 14.20 -15.98
C PRO A 91 -24.67 14.70 -14.54
N GLU A 92 -23.78 15.64 -14.19
CA GLU A 92 -23.61 16.20 -12.85
C GLU A 92 -24.70 17.20 -12.47
N ALA A 93 -25.47 17.74 -13.44
CA ALA A 93 -26.46 18.79 -13.19
C ALA A 93 -27.53 18.36 -12.19
N LYS A 94 -27.95 17.09 -12.23
CA LYS A 94 -28.93 16.54 -11.27
C LYS A 94 -28.38 16.55 -9.85
N GLN A 95 -27.13 16.16 -9.67
CA GLN A 95 -26.47 16.15 -8.36
C GLN A 95 -26.24 17.57 -7.85
N ALA A 96 -25.80 18.49 -8.71
CA ALA A 96 -25.63 19.90 -8.38
C ALA A 96 -26.94 20.55 -7.91
N ARG A 97 -28.08 20.24 -8.56
CA ARG A 97 -29.41 20.70 -8.12
C ARG A 97 -29.75 20.20 -6.73
N SER A 98 -29.58 18.91 -6.46
CA SER A 98 -29.84 18.34 -5.13
C SER A 98 -28.98 19.00 -4.05
N LEU A 99 -27.70 19.23 -4.33
CA LEU A 99 -26.80 19.94 -3.43
C LEU A 99 -27.21 21.39 -3.19
N ALA A 100 -27.62 22.10 -4.24
CA ALA A 100 -28.09 23.48 -4.14
C ALA A 100 -29.36 23.57 -3.28
N ASP A 101 -30.32 22.65 -3.49
CA ASP A 101 -31.55 22.60 -2.70
C ASP A 101 -31.25 22.27 -1.23
N GLY A 102 -30.39 21.28 -0.96
CA GLY A 102 -29.95 20.96 0.39
C GLY A 102 -29.21 22.12 1.09
N LEU A 103 -28.41 22.90 0.35
CA LEU A 103 -27.78 24.11 0.90
C LEU A 103 -28.79 25.21 1.24
N LYS A 104 -29.83 25.41 0.41
CA LYS A 104 -30.90 26.37 0.70
C LYS A 104 -31.59 26.02 2.02
N ASP A 105 -31.92 24.75 2.21
CA ASP A 105 -32.55 24.26 3.44
C ASP A 105 -31.64 24.46 4.67
N LEU A 106 -30.33 24.19 4.53
CA LEU A 106 -29.37 24.41 5.62
C LEU A 106 -29.21 25.90 5.98
N ILE A 107 -29.11 26.78 4.98
CA ILE A 107 -29.00 28.23 5.20
C ILE A 107 -30.26 28.74 5.91
N GLN A 108 -31.44 28.29 5.49
CA GLN A 108 -32.70 28.66 6.11
C GLN A 108 -32.79 28.16 7.56
N GLU A 109 -32.37 26.92 7.82
CA GLU A 109 -32.32 26.37 9.18
C GLU A 109 -31.35 27.18 10.05
N GLU A 110 -30.16 27.51 9.56
CA GLU A 110 -29.15 28.27 10.33
C GLU A 110 -29.62 29.67 10.71
N ASN A 111 -30.37 30.32 9.82
CA ASN A 111 -30.95 31.63 10.09
C ASN A 111 -32.08 31.59 11.13
N THR A 112 -32.82 30.49 11.19
CA THR A 112 -34.00 30.35 12.06
C THR A 112 -33.71 29.62 13.37
N ASN A 113 -32.68 28.79 13.38
CA ASN A 113 -32.25 27.94 14.48
C ASN A 113 -30.70 27.81 14.43
N PRO A 114 -29.96 28.84 14.89
CA PRO A 114 -28.50 28.79 14.90
C PRO A 114 -27.99 27.63 15.76
N LEU A 115 -26.77 27.17 15.48
CA LEU A 115 -26.12 26.18 16.35
C LEU A 115 -25.81 26.81 17.70
N LEU A 116 -25.97 26.01 18.75
CA LEU A 116 -25.61 26.43 20.10
C LEU A 116 -24.10 26.39 20.30
N THR A 117 -23.60 27.24 21.21
CA THR A 117 -22.22 27.20 21.70
C THR A 117 -21.95 25.94 22.52
N ASP A 118 -20.67 25.59 22.72
CA ASP A 118 -20.29 24.41 23.51
C ASP A 118 -20.81 24.49 24.95
N GLU A 119 -20.78 25.68 25.54
CA GLU A 119 -21.30 25.94 26.88
C GLU A 119 -22.82 25.77 26.96
N GLU A 120 -23.55 26.26 25.95
CA GLU A 120 -25.00 26.07 25.86
C GLU A 120 -25.36 24.60 25.69
N VAL A 121 -24.65 23.87 24.82
CA VAL A 121 -24.82 22.42 24.64
C VAL A 121 -24.57 21.69 25.96
N ALA A 122 -23.49 21.99 26.66
CA ALA A 122 -23.17 21.35 27.93
C ALA A 122 -24.29 21.54 28.99
N GLY A 123 -25.08 22.60 28.90
CA GLY A 123 -26.22 22.88 29.79
C GLY A 123 -27.52 22.13 29.44
N LEU A 124 -27.60 21.48 28.28
CA LEU A 124 -28.81 20.76 27.85
C LEU A 124 -28.92 19.37 28.48
N PRO A 125 -30.14 18.77 28.57
CA PRO A 125 -30.31 17.35 28.81
C PRO A 125 -29.58 16.49 27.77
N GLU A 126 -29.05 15.32 28.14
CA GLU A 126 -28.19 14.48 27.28
C GLU A 126 -28.78 14.17 25.90
N GLY A 127 -30.07 13.89 25.81
CA GLY A 127 -30.73 13.65 24.52
C GLY A 127 -30.76 14.88 23.61
N GLN A 128 -30.88 16.07 24.19
CA GLN A 128 -30.81 17.34 23.44
C GLN A 128 -29.36 17.68 23.07
N GLN A 129 -28.38 17.34 23.93
CA GLN A 129 -26.96 17.42 23.57
C GLN A 129 -26.67 16.56 22.34
N ALA A 130 -27.17 15.32 22.31
CA ALA A 130 -26.99 14.42 21.18
C ALA A 130 -27.55 14.99 19.87
N VAL A 131 -28.78 15.55 19.91
CA VAL A 131 -29.38 16.20 18.74
C VAL A 131 -28.51 17.36 18.24
N GLU A 132 -28.04 18.22 19.14
CA GLU A 132 -27.23 19.38 18.74
C GLU A 132 -25.84 18.98 18.20
N ILE A 133 -25.22 17.93 18.76
CA ILE A 133 -23.97 17.37 18.23
C ILE A 133 -24.17 16.81 16.81
N VAL A 134 -25.28 16.12 16.55
CA VAL A 134 -25.59 15.62 15.20
C VAL A 134 -25.84 16.79 14.24
N ARG A 135 -26.54 17.86 14.67
CA ARG A 135 -26.70 19.07 13.86
C ARG A 135 -25.36 19.68 13.45
N ARG A 136 -24.35 19.63 14.32
CA ARG A 136 -22.99 20.11 14.02
C ARG A 136 -22.25 19.29 12.97
N PHE A 137 -22.72 18.10 12.58
CA PHE A 137 -22.09 17.31 11.49
C PHE A 137 -22.03 18.11 10.18
N ARG A 138 -22.98 19.04 9.96
CA ARG A 138 -22.96 19.95 8.81
C ARG A 138 -21.76 20.87 8.72
N ASN A 139 -21.07 21.11 9.83
CA ASN A 139 -19.88 21.96 9.94
C ASN A 139 -18.60 21.16 10.15
N HIS A 140 -18.68 19.83 10.29
CA HIS A 140 -17.51 19.05 10.65
C HIS A 140 -16.55 18.92 9.48
N GLU A 141 -15.32 19.36 9.71
CA GLU A 141 -14.24 19.24 8.75
C GLU A 141 -13.41 18.03 9.06
N LEU A 142 -13.24 17.21 8.02
CA LEU A 142 -12.33 16.11 8.08
C LEU A 142 -11.06 16.46 7.32
N THR A 143 -10.15 17.13 8.02
CA THR A 143 -8.76 17.19 7.60
C THR A 143 -8.16 15.81 7.80
N SER A 144 -8.12 15.01 6.73
CA SER A 144 -7.53 13.66 6.65
C SER A 144 -8.18 12.57 7.51
N GLY A 145 -9.12 11.83 6.90
CA GLY A 145 -9.53 10.49 7.35
C GLY A 145 -10.72 10.44 8.31
N ALA A 146 -11.88 9.99 7.81
CA ALA A 146 -12.94 9.20 8.47
C ALA A 146 -13.33 9.45 9.96
N HIS A 147 -13.08 10.62 10.55
CA HIS A 147 -13.38 10.86 11.96
C HIS A 147 -14.77 11.50 12.18
N VAL A 148 -15.64 10.77 12.86
CA VAL A 148 -16.84 11.34 13.48
C VAL A 148 -16.39 12.23 14.65
N PRO A 149 -17.10 13.32 15.00
CA PRO A 149 -16.75 14.17 16.13
C PRO A 149 -16.45 13.35 17.40
N LYS A 150 -15.30 13.59 18.04
CA LYS A 150 -14.85 12.84 19.23
C LYS A 150 -15.90 12.83 20.34
N GLU A 151 -16.66 13.92 20.47
CA GLU A 151 -17.73 14.04 21.45
C GLU A 151 -18.86 13.02 21.21
N CYS A 152 -19.22 12.77 19.96
CA CYS A 152 -20.22 11.75 19.58
C CYS A 152 -19.76 10.36 20.06
N LEU A 153 -18.50 9.99 19.78
CA LEU A 153 -17.94 8.71 20.23
C LEU A 153 -17.85 8.60 21.75
N LYS A 154 -17.53 9.70 22.45
CA LYS A 154 -17.47 9.75 23.92
C LYS A 154 -18.84 9.52 24.56
N LYS A 155 -19.91 10.00 23.95
CA LYS A 155 -21.29 9.82 24.43
C LYS A 155 -21.86 8.43 24.11
N GLY A 156 -21.28 7.72 23.14
CA GLY A 156 -21.62 6.34 22.85
C GLY A 156 -23.12 6.15 22.51
N GLU A 157 -23.77 5.21 23.17
CA GLU A 157 -25.15 4.80 22.92
C GLU A 157 -26.19 5.92 23.07
N ILE A 158 -25.91 6.93 23.89
CA ILE A 158 -26.78 8.11 24.06
C ILE A 158 -27.01 8.83 22.72
N MET A 159 -26.06 8.74 21.78
CA MET A 159 -26.16 9.38 20.47
C MET A 159 -27.10 8.65 19.50
N ILE A 160 -27.33 7.34 19.68
CA ILE A 160 -27.96 6.49 18.66
C ILE A 160 -29.34 6.99 18.23
N PRO A 161 -30.26 7.40 19.11
CA PRO A 161 -31.56 7.92 18.68
C PRO A 161 -31.46 9.18 17.80
N ALA A 162 -30.55 10.10 18.11
CA ALA A 162 -30.33 11.31 17.32
C ALA A 162 -29.68 10.99 15.96
N LEU A 163 -28.75 10.02 15.93
CA LEU A 163 -28.10 9.57 14.70
C LEU A 163 -29.09 8.86 13.77
N ILE A 164 -29.95 7.99 14.30
CA ILE A 164 -31.02 7.32 13.53
C ILE A 164 -31.96 8.35 12.90
N ALA A 165 -32.32 9.40 13.64
CA ALA A 165 -33.17 10.47 13.12
C ALA A 165 -32.53 11.19 11.92
N ALA A 166 -31.20 11.29 11.89
CA ALA A 166 -30.43 11.96 10.85
C ALA A 166 -30.00 11.06 9.68
N LEU A 167 -30.25 9.74 9.70
CA LEU A 167 -29.80 8.83 8.64
C LEU A 167 -30.35 9.18 7.24
N ASP A 168 -31.55 9.77 7.17
CA ASP A 168 -32.15 10.23 5.91
C ASP A 168 -31.89 11.73 5.65
N ASP A 169 -30.99 12.37 6.40
CA ASP A 169 -30.61 13.76 6.19
C ASP A 169 -29.62 13.88 5.01
N HIS A 170 -30.18 14.07 3.82
CA HIS A 170 -29.43 14.21 2.57
C HIS A 170 -28.77 15.58 2.36
N ARG A 171 -28.80 16.47 3.35
CA ARG A 171 -28.18 17.79 3.20
C ARG A 171 -26.66 17.67 3.27
N PRO A 172 -25.92 18.46 2.46
CA PRO A 172 -24.47 18.33 2.40
C PRO A 172 -23.78 18.76 3.70
N SER A 173 -22.77 18.00 4.10
CA SER A 173 -21.82 18.40 5.15
C SER A 173 -20.66 19.22 4.57
N ARG A 174 -19.62 19.49 5.37
CA ARG A 174 -18.32 20.00 4.90
C ARG A 174 -17.27 18.91 4.67
N THR A 175 -17.64 17.64 4.88
CA THR A 175 -16.70 16.53 4.70
C THR A 175 -16.61 16.12 3.24
N VAL A 176 -15.40 16.21 2.68
CA VAL A 176 -15.03 15.66 1.37
C VAL A 176 -14.08 14.49 1.59
N SER A 177 -14.49 13.28 1.21
CA SER A 177 -13.71 12.05 1.38
C SER A 177 -13.23 11.46 0.05
N GLY A 178 -12.11 10.72 0.10
CA GLY A 178 -11.57 9.95 -1.03
C GLY A 178 -11.42 10.76 -2.33
N TYR A 179 -11.97 10.23 -3.42
CA TYR A 179 -11.95 10.83 -4.77
C TYR A 179 -12.99 11.95 -4.94
N LEU A 180 -13.06 12.90 -3.99
CA LEU A 180 -13.97 14.05 -4.02
C LEU A 180 -15.45 13.68 -3.80
N HIS A 181 -15.71 12.74 -2.90
CA HIS A 181 -17.06 12.42 -2.48
C HIS A 181 -17.49 13.37 -1.35
N LEU A 182 -18.54 14.17 -1.59
CA LEU A 182 -19.15 15.02 -0.56
C LEU A 182 -20.14 14.21 0.26
N GLU A 183 -19.90 14.14 1.56
CA GLU A 183 -20.73 13.36 2.47
C GLU A 183 -21.93 14.18 2.95
N SER A 184 -23.09 13.54 3.05
CA SER A 184 -24.28 14.11 3.68
C SER A 184 -24.19 14.02 5.21
N VAL A 185 -25.08 14.72 5.91
CA VAL A 185 -25.27 14.54 7.36
C VAL A 185 -25.64 13.08 7.68
N GLY A 186 -26.47 12.45 6.85
CA GLY A 186 -26.84 11.04 6.98
C GLY A 186 -25.67 10.07 6.82
N ASP A 187 -24.74 10.34 5.90
CA ASP A 187 -23.53 9.51 5.74
C ASP A 187 -22.63 9.58 6.98
N LEU A 188 -22.45 10.78 7.54
CA LEU A 188 -21.73 10.97 8.79
C LEU A 188 -22.46 10.31 9.97
N ALA A 189 -23.80 10.32 9.99
CA ALA A 189 -24.60 9.63 10.99
C ALA A 189 -24.45 8.11 10.91
N ALA A 190 -24.52 7.54 9.71
CA ALA A 190 -24.29 6.12 9.48
C ALA A 190 -22.90 5.68 9.95
N ARG A 191 -21.85 6.45 9.60
CA ARG A 191 -20.49 6.19 10.09
C ARG A 191 -20.39 6.26 11.61
N ALA A 192 -21.03 7.24 12.23
CA ALA A 192 -21.05 7.38 13.69
C ALA A 192 -21.73 6.17 14.35
N ILE A 193 -22.85 5.71 13.79
CA ILE A 193 -23.52 4.50 14.23
C ILE A 193 -22.57 3.30 14.13
N ASN A 194 -21.92 3.07 12.98
CA ASN A 194 -20.97 1.95 12.82
C ASN A 194 -19.85 2.00 13.87
N LEU A 195 -19.29 3.19 14.12
CA LEU A 195 -18.20 3.37 15.08
C LEU A 195 -18.62 3.17 16.53
N ILE A 196 -19.84 3.56 16.90
CA ILE A 196 -20.40 3.38 18.26
C ILE A 196 -20.86 1.93 18.46
N SER A 197 -21.58 1.37 17.49
CA SER A 197 -22.15 0.02 17.57
C SER A 197 -21.08 -1.06 17.45
N LYS A 198 -19.98 -0.79 16.73
CA LYS A 198 -19.01 -1.78 16.24
C LYS A 198 -19.64 -2.81 15.29
N LYS A 199 -20.69 -2.39 14.60
CA LYS A 199 -21.44 -3.16 13.61
C LYS A 199 -21.41 -2.41 12.28
N GLU A 200 -21.01 -3.08 11.21
CA GLU A 200 -21.11 -2.54 9.86
C GLU A 200 -22.55 -2.65 9.37
N PHE A 201 -23.15 -1.49 9.11
CA PHE A 201 -24.40 -1.41 8.37
C PHE A 201 -24.07 -1.10 6.92
N GLN A 202 -24.57 -1.92 5.99
CA GLN A 202 -24.32 -1.73 4.57
C GLN A 202 -25.06 -0.50 4.08
N ASN A 203 -24.32 0.55 3.75
CA ASN A 203 -24.87 1.73 3.11
C ASN A 203 -24.82 1.56 1.58
N ASP A 204 -25.78 0.79 1.04
CA ASP A 204 -25.92 0.55 -0.41
C ASP A 204 -26.20 1.83 -1.22
N SER A 205 -26.43 2.98 -0.55
CA SER A 205 -26.70 4.24 -1.23
C SER A 205 -25.51 4.77 -2.05
N GLY A 206 -24.32 4.18 -1.87
CA GLY A 206 -23.13 4.44 -2.67
C GLY A 206 -22.79 5.93 -2.77
N ALA A 207 -22.00 6.33 -3.78
CA ALA A 207 -21.59 7.73 -3.98
C ALA A 207 -22.77 8.70 -4.29
N ASN A 208 -24.02 8.22 -4.30
CA ASN A 208 -25.21 8.94 -4.73
C ASN A 208 -26.27 9.11 -3.63
N ALA A 209 -25.92 8.95 -2.34
CA ALA A 209 -26.85 9.14 -1.22
C ALA A 209 -27.64 10.47 -1.30
N LEU A 210 -26.98 11.53 -1.78
CA LEU A 210 -27.54 12.87 -2.03
C LEU A 210 -28.66 12.93 -3.09
N ALA A 211 -28.86 11.87 -3.89
CA ALA A 211 -29.85 11.83 -4.97
C ALA A 211 -31.09 10.97 -4.64
N SER A 212 -31.21 10.50 -3.40
CA SER A 212 -32.31 9.63 -2.95
C SER A 212 -33.66 10.38 -2.90
N ASN A 213 -34.77 9.66 -3.12
CA ASN A 213 -36.12 10.25 -3.13
C ASN A 213 -36.55 10.65 -1.71
N PRO A 214 -36.90 11.92 -1.46
CA PRO A 214 -37.40 12.34 -0.15
C PRO A 214 -38.75 11.68 0.17
N GLY A 215 -38.91 11.19 1.41
CA GLY A 215 -40.21 10.81 1.98
C GLY A 215 -40.43 9.33 2.32
N LYS A 216 -39.44 8.45 2.12
CA LYS A 216 -39.46 7.08 2.68
C LYS A 216 -38.18 6.83 3.48
N PRO A 217 -38.27 6.19 4.67
CA PRO A 217 -37.08 5.75 5.38
C PRO A 217 -36.20 4.91 4.47
N SER A 218 -34.90 5.18 4.49
CA SER A 218 -33.93 4.33 3.80
C SER A 218 -33.96 2.90 4.37
N ALA A 219 -33.55 1.93 3.55
CA ALA A 219 -33.37 0.55 4.01
C ALA A 219 -32.39 0.50 5.20
N LEU A 220 -31.33 1.32 5.13
CA LEU A 220 -30.36 1.51 6.20
C LEU A 220 -31.01 1.96 7.50
N LYS A 221 -31.85 3.01 7.48
CA LYS A 221 -32.54 3.46 8.69
C LYS A 221 -33.44 2.39 9.27
N THR A 222 -34.18 1.67 8.42
CA THR A 222 -35.04 0.57 8.86
C THR A 222 -34.24 -0.54 9.55
N GLU A 223 -33.08 -0.90 8.97
CA GLU A 223 -32.16 -1.89 9.55
C GLU A 223 -31.61 -1.42 10.91
N VAL A 224 -31.15 -0.17 11.00
CA VAL A 224 -30.59 0.39 12.24
C VAL A 224 -31.67 0.53 13.32
N GLU A 225 -32.90 0.93 12.97
CA GLU A 225 -34.03 1.00 13.91
C GLU A 225 -34.38 -0.39 14.46
N ALA A 226 -34.41 -1.41 13.59
CA ALA A 226 -34.66 -2.80 14.00
C ALA A 226 -33.55 -3.30 14.94
N TRP A 227 -32.29 -3.06 14.57
CA TRP A 227 -31.13 -3.36 15.41
C TRP A 227 -31.23 -2.67 16.78
N TRP A 228 -31.49 -1.37 16.80
CA TRP A 228 -31.52 -0.60 18.04
C TRP A 228 -32.66 -1.04 18.96
N SER A 229 -33.83 -1.35 18.39
CA SER A 229 -34.97 -1.90 19.14
C SER A 229 -34.62 -3.26 19.78
N GLU A 230 -33.96 -4.14 19.03
CA GLU A 230 -33.48 -5.43 19.54
C GLU A 230 -32.43 -5.24 20.64
N TYR A 231 -31.48 -4.32 20.42
CA TYR A 231 -30.43 -3.96 21.36
C TYR A 231 -31.02 -3.46 22.69
N GLN A 232 -32.00 -2.56 22.63
CA GLN A 232 -32.70 -2.04 23.81
C GLN A 232 -33.49 -3.14 24.54
N THR A 233 -34.14 -4.04 23.79
CA THR A 233 -34.96 -5.11 24.36
C THR A 233 -34.12 -6.15 25.10
N LYS A 234 -32.99 -6.57 24.52
CA LYS A 234 -32.10 -7.57 25.12
C LYS A 234 -31.14 -6.98 26.15
N GLY A 235 -30.82 -5.70 26.01
CA GLY A 235 -29.70 -5.06 26.69
C GLY A 235 -28.35 -5.43 26.07
N ALA A 236 -27.37 -4.55 26.27
CA ALA A 236 -26.02 -4.63 25.69
C ALA A 236 -25.37 -6.02 25.83
N ARG A 237 -25.33 -6.55 27.05
CA ARG A 237 -24.67 -7.82 27.39
C ARG A 237 -25.25 -8.99 26.60
N GLN A 238 -26.57 -9.18 26.65
CA GLN A 238 -27.22 -10.31 25.99
C GLN A 238 -27.19 -10.17 24.47
N TYR A 239 -27.39 -8.95 23.96
CA TYR A 239 -27.26 -8.67 22.53
C TYR A 239 -25.87 -9.07 22.01
N LEU A 240 -24.79 -8.62 22.66
CA LEU A 240 -23.42 -8.93 22.23
C LEU A 240 -23.10 -10.42 22.30
N ILE A 241 -23.52 -11.11 23.37
CA ILE A 241 -23.35 -12.58 23.48
C ILE A 241 -23.99 -13.29 22.30
N GLU A 242 -25.24 -12.93 21.97
CA GLU A 242 -25.98 -13.57 20.88
C GLU A 242 -25.40 -13.21 19.51
N ALA A 243 -25.08 -11.94 19.27
CA ALA A 243 -24.53 -11.45 18.01
C ALA A 243 -23.15 -12.05 17.71
N VAL A 244 -22.25 -12.10 18.71
CA VAL A 244 -20.94 -12.77 18.55
C VAL A 244 -21.15 -14.26 18.32
N SER A 245 -21.96 -14.92 19.13
CA SER A 245 -22.30 -16.35 18.96
C SER A 245 -22.94 -16.67 17.59
N ALA A 246 -23.48 -15.67 16.89
CA ALA A 246 -24.06 -15.84 15.57
C ALA A 246 -23.00 -16.08 14.49
N GLY A 247 -21.79 -15.53 14.64
CA GLY A 247 -20.71 -15.64 13.65
C GLY A 247 -20.93 -14.82 12.38
N GLY A 248 -21.55 -13.64 12.50
CA GLY A 248 -21.81 -12.76 11.36
C GLY A 248 -20.57 -11.99 10.86
N PRO A 249 -20.69 -11.19 9.79
CA PRO A 249 -19.58 -10.42 9.21
C PRO A 249 -18.86 -9.50 10.21
N ASP A 250 -19.60 -8.96 11.19
CA ASP A 250 -19.10 -8.03 12.22
C ASP A 250 -18.53 -8.72 13.47
N CYS A 251 -18.43 -10.05 13.46
CA CYS A 251 -18.20 -10.80 14.68
C CYS A 251 -16.86 -10.48 15.37
N ASP A 252 -15.84 -10.06 14.63
CA ASP A 252 -14.53 -9.68 15.18
C ASP A 252 -14.61 -8.39 16.02
N GLN A 253 -15.27 -7.35 15.49
CA GLN A 253 -15.46 -6.06 16.18
C GLN A 253 -16.40 -6.22 17.38
N LEU A 254 -17.48 -7.00 17.22
CA LEU A 254 -18.41 -7.30 18.30
C LEU A 254 -17.77 -8.18 19.39
N ALA A 255 -16.92 -9.13 19.03
CA ALA A 255 -16.19 -9.95 20.00
C ALA A 255 -15.23 -9.12 20.85
N ARG A 256 -14.49 -8.18 20.24
CA ARG A 256 -13.64 -7.24 20.99
C ARG A 256 -14.45 -6.38 21.95
N ARG A 257 -15.58 -5.85 21.48
CA ARG A 257 -16.49 -5.08 22.34
C ARG A 257 -16.99 -5.90 23.52
N LEU A 258 -17.41 -7.15 23.27
CA LEU A 258 -17.87 -8.08 24.30
C LEU A 258 -16.76 -8.41 25.32
N LEU A 259 -15.53 -8.63 24.86
CA LEU A 259 -14.37 -8.87 25.72
C LEU A 259 -14.04 -7.67 26.62
N MET A 260 -14.18 -6.45 26.09
CA MET A 260 -13.91 -5.22 26.84
C MET A 260 -15.01 -4.90 27.87
N GLU A 261 -16.28 -5.01 27.48
CA GLU A 261 -17.42 -4.60 28.33
C GLU A 261 -17.89 -5.71 29.28
N PHE A 262 -17.83 -6.97 28.85
CA PHE A 262 -18.35 -8.14 29.60
C PHE A 262 -17.37 -9.33 29.56
N PRO A 263 -16.11 -9.18 30.01
CA PRO A 263 -15.05 -10.18 29.86
C PRO A 263 -15.38 -11.56 30.44
N SER A 264 -16.20 -11.61 31.51
CA SER A 264 -16.61 -12.87 32.15
C SER A 264 -17.55 -13.73 31.30
N ASP A 265 -18.28 -13.13 30.36
CA ASP A 265 -19.27 -13.83 29.53
C ASP A 265 -18.83 -14.02 28.08
N ALA A 266 -17.71 -13.39 27.70
CA ALA A 266 -17.24 -13.37 26.33
C ALA A 266 -16.78 -14.75 25.83
N GLY A 267 -16.09 -15.52 26.68
CA GLY A 267 -15.43 -16.77 26.32
C GLY A 267 -16.32 -17.75 25.52
N PRO A 268 -17.46 -18.20 26.09
CA PRO A 268 -18.36 -19.11 25.39
C PRO A 268 -18.89 -18.57 24.05
N ALA A 269 -19.19 -17.27 23.97
CA ALA A 269 -19.69 -16.65 22.74
C ALA A 269 -18.61 -16.59 21.65
N VAL A 270 -17.37 -16.24 22.01
CA VAL A 270 -16.20 -16.19 21.10
C VAL A 270 -15.88 -17.58 20.56
N VAL A 271 -15.86 -18.61 21.41
CA VAL A 271 -15.62 -20.00 20.98
C VAL A 271 -16.70 -20.46 20.00
N LYS A 272 -17.97 -20.18 20.32
CA LYS A 272 -19.10 -20.53 19.45
C LYS A 272 -19.07 -19.78 18.12
N CYS A 273 -18.64 -18.51 18.13
CA CYS A 273 -18.41 -17.73 16.93
C CYS A 273 -17.37 -18.40 16.03
N TYR A 274 -16.19 -18.70 16.58
CA TYR A 274 -15.08 -19.31 15.83
C TYR A 274 -15.48 -20.64 15.16
N GLN A 275 -16.28 -21.46 15.85
CA GLN A 275 -16.78 -22.73 15.33
C GLN A 275 -17.71 -22.58 14.11
N LYS A 276 -18.31 -21.41 13.91
CA LYS A 276 -19.21 -21.13 12.78
C LYS A 276 -18.52 -20.50 11.58
N LEU A 277 -17.35 -19.91 11.77
CA LEU A 277 -16.56 -19.38 10.66
C LEU A 277 -16.15 -20.56 9.77
N GLU A 278 -16.31 -20.41 8.45
CA GLU A 278 -16.06 -21.50 7.51
C GLU A 278 -14.70 -21.37 6.84
N ASN A 279 -14.31 -20.15 6.45
CA ASN A 279 -13.06 -19.94 5.72
C ASN A 279 -11.87 -19.66 6.65
N ALA A 280 -10.67 -20.09 6.22
CA ALA A 280 -9.46 -19.97 7.03
C ALA A 280 -9.02 -18.52 7.25
N THR A 281 -9.34 -17.63 6.32
CA THR A 281 -8.98 -16.20 6.39
C THR A 281 -9.78 -15.48 7.49
N GLU A 282 -11.08 -15.69 7.56
CA GLU A 282 -11.97 -15.19 8.63
C GLU A 282 -11.55 -15.75 9.97
N LYS A 283 -11.27 -17.07 10.05
CA LYS A 283 -10.75 -17.68 11.28
C LYS A 283 -9.45 -17.04 11.74
N GLY A 284 -8.46 -16.90 10.85
CA GLY A 284 -7.17 -16.31 11.19
C GLY A 284 -7.29 -14.83 11.60
N ASN A 285 -8.10 -14.05 10.88
CA ASN A 285 -8.42 -12.66 11.24
C ASN A 285 -9.08 -12.58 12.61
N PHE A 286 -10.15 -13.35 12.82
CA PHE A 286 -10.90 -13.36 14.08
C PHE A 286 -10.00 -13.73 15.26
N ILE A 287 -9.24 -14.82 15.15
CA ILE A 287 -8.37 -15.30 16.24
C ILE A 287 -7.20 -14.34 16.49
N GLY A 288 -6.64 -13.77 15.43
CA GLY A 288 -5.57 -12.78 15.49
C GLY A 288 -6.01 -11.44 16.07
N ASN A 289 -7.31 -11.25 16.27
CA ASN A 289 -7.94 -10.07 16.85
C ASN A 289 -8.33 -10.23 18.32
N LEU A 290 -8.04 -11.40 18.93
CA LEU A 290 -8.29 -11.72 20.35
C LEU A 290 -7.10 -11.36 21.26
N TYR A 291 -6.26 -10.40 20.88
CA TYR A 291 -5.03 -10.06 21.59
C TYR A 291 -5.25 -9.40 22.97
N GLU A 292 -6.48 -8.96 23.27
CA GLU A 292 -6.90 -8.44 24.60
C GLU A 292 -7.73 -9.47 25.40
N ALA A 293 -7.91 -10.68 24.86
CA ALA A 293 -8.77 -11.70 25.45
C ALA A 293 -8.12 -12.43 26.64
N ASN A 294 -8.10 -11.81 27.81
CA ASN A 294 -7.67 -12.44 29.06
C ASN A 294 -8.77 -13.32 29.70
N ASN A 295 -9.50 -14.07 28.87
CA ASN A 295 -10.57 -14.98 29.27
C ASN A 295 -10.10 -16.45 29.11
N PRO A 296 -10.26 -17.33 30.12
CA PRO A 296 -9.72 -18.70 30.08
C PRO A 296 -10.15 -19.52 28.86
N GLU A 297 -11.41 -19.42 28.42
CA GLU A 297 -11.92 -20.13 27.25
C GLU A 297 -11.30 -19.61 25.95
N CYS A 298 -11.10 -18.28 25.84
CA CYS A 298 -10.41 -17.68 24.71
C CYS A 298 -8.93 -18.13 24.66
N ILE A 299 -8.23 -18.12 25.79
CA ILE A 299 -6.84 -18.60 25.88
C ILE A 299 -6.75 -20.09 25.53
N ALA A 300 -7.71 -20.91 25.97
CA ALA A 300 -7.75 -22.32 25.61
C ALA A 300 -7.94 -22.53 24.10
N LEU A 301 -8.86 -21.79 23.48
CA LEU A 301 -9.06 -21.78 22.03
C LEU A 301 -7.78 -21.36 21.30
N LEU A 302 -7.15 -20.27 21.71
CA LEU A 302 -5.92 -19.77 21.10
C LEU A 302 -4.77 -20.80 21.17
N ARG A 303 -4.59 -21.47 22.32
CA ARG A 303 -3.59 -22.55 22.46
C ARG A 303 -3.88 -23.70 21.51
N GLN A 304 -5.14 -24.14 21.44
CA GLN A 304 -5.55 -25.19 20.53
C GLN A 304 -5.23 -24.82 19.07
N GLU A 305 -5.60 -23.63 18.63
CA GLU A 305 -5.46 -23.21 17.24
C GLU A 305 -4.01 -22.86 16.89
N MET A 306 -3.19 -22.41 17.83
CA MET A 306 -1.74 -22.31 17.63
C MET A 306 -1.09 -23.66 17.33
N GLU A 307 -1.52 -24.72 18.03
CA GLU A 307 -0.98 -26.07 17.87
C GLU A 307 -1.57 -26.82 16.67
N LYS A 308 -2.88 -26.66 16.43
CA LYS A 308 -3.67 -27.53 15.54
C LYS A 308 -4.42 -26.78 14.44
N GLY A 309 -4.30 -25.46 14.38
CA GLY A 309 -4.93 -24.66 13.34
C GLY A 309 -4.52 -25.16 11.96
N GLU A 310 -5.46 -25.20 11.03
CA GLU A 310 -5.27 -25.83 9.72
C GLU A 310 -4.18 -25.14 8.88
N THR A 311 -4.17 -23.81 8.89
CA THR A 311 -3.23 -22.98 8.11
C THR A 311 -2.22 -22.31 9.01
N LEU A 312 -1.06 -21.95 8.44
CA LEU A 312 -0.04 -21.14 9.14
C LEU A 312 -0.64 -19.80 9.62
N TYR A 313 -1.53 -19.22 8.83
CA TYR A 313 -2.19 -17.96 9.16
C TYR A 313 -3.03 -18.03 10.45
N ILE A 314 -3.78 -19.12 10.65
CA ILE A 314 -4.52 -19.35 11.90
C ILE A 314 -3.55 -19.56 13.07
N ARG A 315 -2.51 -20.37 12.87
CA ARG A 315 -1.52 -20.67 13.92
C ARG A 315 -0.75 -19.42 14.37
N GLU A 316 -0.33 -18.58 13.43
CA GLU A 316 0.34 -17.29 13.69
C GLU A 316 -0.61 -16.31 14.39
N GLY A 317 -1.82 -16.13 13.88
CA GLY A 317 -2.81 -15.24 14.51
C GLY A 317 -3.08 -15.64 15.97
N ALA A 318 -3.15 -16.95 16.24
CA ALA A 318 -3.32 -17.47 17.59
C ALA A 318 -2.08 -17.20 18.48
N ALA A 319 -0.88 -17.46 17.97
CA ALA A 319 0.38 -17.18 18.67
C ALA A 319 0.54 -15.69 19.00
N ARG A 320 0.18 -14.81 18.06
CA ARG A 320 0.17 -13.35 18.24
C ARG A 320 -0.74 -12.93 19.38
N SER A 321 -1.98 -13.41 19.38
CA SER A 321 -2.93 -13.10 20.44
C SER A 321 -2.47 -13.67 21.80
N LEU A 322 -1.88 -14.87 21.84
CA LEU A 322 -1.30 -15.44 23.07
C LEU A 322 -0.15 -14.58 23.61
N GLN A 323 0.79 -14.18 22.75
CA GLN A 323 1.92 -13.36 23.16
C GLN A 323 1.47 -11.99 23.71
N ALA A 324 0.49 -11.35 23.07
CA ALA A 324 -0.07 -10.09 23.55
C ALA A 324 -0.77 -10.22 24.91
N ASN A 325 -1.36 -11.39 25.21
CA ASN A 325 -1.92 -11.72 26.52
C ASN A 325 -0.87 -12.20 27.54
N GLY A 326 0.44 -12.06 27.24
CA GLY A 326 1.52 -12.48 28.12
C GLY A 326 1.59 -14.00 28.33
N GLN A 327 1.08 -14.80 27.40
CA GLN A 327 1.15 -16.26 27.46
C GLN A 327 2.46 -16.76 26.86
N ASP A 328 3.14 -17.63 27.60
CA ASP A 328 4.39 -18.26 27.16
C ASP A 328 4.18 -19.30 26.04
N GLY A 329 5.27 -19.71 25.40
CA GLY A 329 5.29 -20.82 24.43
C GLY A 329 4.96 -20.44 22.98
N ALA A 330 4.31 -19.29 22.75
CA ALA A 330 3.99 -18.80 21.40
C ALA A 330 5.23 -18.67 20.50
N THR A 331 6.31 -18.13 21.06
CA THR A 331 7.57 -17.96 20.32
C THR A 331 8.22 -19.29 19.94
N ALA A 332 8.25 -20.26 20.86
CA ALA A 332 8.77 -21.59 20.57
C ALA A 332 7.94 -22.32 19.50
N ALA A 333 6.61 -22.18 19.53
CA ALA A 333 5.73 -22.77 18.51
C ALA A 333 5.97 -22.15 17.12
N MET A 334 6.06 -20.82 17.03
CA MET A 334 6.33 -20.13 15.76
C MET A 334 7.73 -20.43 15.22
N LEU A 335 8.72 -20.62 16.08
CA LEU A 335 10.04 -21.06 15.65
C LEU A 335 10.01 -22.49 15.06
N GLN A 336 9.18 -23.38 15.61
CA GLN A 336 8.97 -24.70 15.01
C GLN A 336 8.29 -24.62 13.64
N GLU A 337 7.35 -23.68 13.45
CA GLU A 337 6.77 -23.44 12.13
C GLU A 337 7.82 -22.92 11.14
N TRP A 338 8.69 -21.99 11.55
CA TRP A 338 9.80 -21.49 10.73
C TRP A 338 10.71 -22.61 10.22
N ARG A 339 11.04 -23.58 11.07
CA ARG A 339 11.85 -24.75 10.70
C ARG A 339 11.20 -25.66 9.66
N LYS A 340 9.86 -25.67 9.57
CA LYS A 340 9.11 -26.51 8.62
C LYS A 340 8.96 -25.86 7.25
N ILE A 341 9.15 -24.55 7.17
CA ILE A 341 8.82 -23.79 5.97
C ILE A 341 9.88 -24.00 4.87
N THR A 342 9.37 -24.25 3.67
CA THR A 342 10.17 -24.22 2.44
C THR A 342 10.46 -22.76 2.02
N PRO A 343 11.57 -22.50 1.33
CA PRO A 343 11.93 -21.17 0.83
C PRO A 343 10.80 -20.39 0.12
N ASP A 344 9.88 -21.10 -0.55
CA ASP A 344 8.84 -20.50 -1.41
C ASP A 344 7.51 -20.19 -0.70
N SER A 345 7.38 -20.46 0.60
CA SER A 345 6.12 -20.23 1.32
C SER A 345 5.89 -18.76 1.69
N GLU A 346 4.64 -18.30 1.65
CA GLU A 346 4.25 -16.99 2.20
C GLU A 346 4.47 -16.97 3.72
N THR A 347 5.41 -16.14 4.18
CA THR A 347 5.92 -16.15 5.56
C THR A 347 6.05 -14.78 6.20
N SER A 348 5.52 -13.73 5.56
CA SER A 348 5.74 -12.35 6.01
C SER A 348 5.29 -12.15 7.47
N ASP A 349 4.12 -12.67 7.84
CA ASP A 349 3.60 -12.53 9.21
C ASP A 349 4.40 -13.34 10.22
N LEU A 350 4.86 -14.54 9.86
CA LEU A 350 5.72 -15.34 10.73
C LEU A 350 7.08 -14.66 10.96
N ILE A 351 7.70 -14.12 9.90
CA ILE A 351 8.96 -13.37 10.00
C ILE A 351 8.76 -12.15 10.90
N ARG A 352 7.66 -11.42 10.72
CA ARG A 352 7.29 -10.27 11.56
C ARG A 352 7.12 -10.69 13.02
N PHE A 353 6.42 -11.80 13.27
CA PHE A 353 6.24 -12.36 14.61
C PHE A 353 7.60 -12.65 15.27
N LEU A 354 8.46 -13.44 14.62
CA LEU A 354 9.75 -13.88 15.17
C LEU A 354 10.75 -12.73 15.32
N SER A 355 10.77 -11.78 14.38
CA SER A 355 11.62 -10.57 14.47
C SER A 355 11.28 -9.71 15.68
N ASN A 356 10.01 -9.73 16.11
CA ASN A 356 9.51 -8.93 17.23
C ASN A 356 9.42 -9.71 18.56
N SER A 357 9.95 -10.95 18.61
CA SER A 357 9.94 -11.81 19.80
C SER A 357 10.75 -11.27 20.98
N GLN A 358 11.73 -10.39 20.71
CA GLN A 358 12.71 -9.92 21.69
C GLN A 358 13.52 -11.08 22.30
N ASP A 359 13.77 -12.13 21.53
CA ASP A 359 14.60 -13.27 21.90
C ASP A 359 15.81 -13.39 20.95
N ALA A 360 17.01 -13.37 21.53
CA ALA A 360 18.25 -13.42 20.77
C ALA A 360 18.48 -14.76 20.05
N GLU A 361 18.04 -15.89 20.62
CA GLU A 361 18.15 -17.21 19.97
C GLU A 361 17.23 -17.30 18.76
N VAL A 362 16.00 -16.81 18.91
CA VAL A 362 15.02 -16.74 17.82
C VAL A 362 15.53 -15.88 16.67
N ILE A 363 16.10 -14.70 16.95
CA ILE A 363 16.67 -13.83 15.90
C ILE A 363 17.86 -14.51 15.21
N ARG A 364 18.73 -15.21 15.96
CA ARG A 364 19.85 -15.95 15.35
C ARG A 364 19.36 -17.03 14.39
N GLU A 365 18.34 -17.78 14.78
CA GLU A 365 17.78 -18.84 13.95
C GLU A 365 16.97 -18.32 12.76
N LEU A 366 16.20 -17.24 12.95
CA LEU A 366 15.49 -16.56 11.87
C LEU A 366 16.48 -16.08 10.78
N THR A 367 17.66 -15.65 11.21
CA THR A 367 18.72 -15.12 10.33
C THR A 367 19.79 -16.16 9.98
N GLU A 368 19.58 -17.42 10.36
CA GLU A 368 20.47 -18.52 9.97
C GLU A 368 20.37 -18.74 8.47
N ASP A 369 21.54 -18.88 7.83
CA ASP A 369 21.67 -19.07 6.38
C ASP A 369 20.92 -18.03 5.55
N MET A 370 20.85 -16.78 6.04
CA MET A 370 20.04 -15.74 5.42
C MET A 370 20.35 -15.58 3.92
N LEU A 371 21.62 -15.65 3.50
CA LEU A 371 22.04 -15.58 2.09
C LEU A 371 21.48 -16.70 1.19
N LEU A 372 21.10 -17.84 1.77
CA LEU A 372 20.50 -18.96 1.03
C LEU A 372 18.98 -18.80 0.83
N ARG A 373 18.34 -17.88 1.56
CA ARG A 373 16.90 -17.62 1.45
C ARG A 373 16.58 -16.82 0.18
N PRO A 374 15.36 -16.86 -0.36
CA PRO A 374 14.98 -16.03 -1.51
C PRO A 374 15.08 -14.52 -1.21
N VAL A 375 15.36 -13.72 -2.24
CA VAL A 375 15.55 -12.26 -2.13
C VAL A 375 14.41 -11.56 -1.40
N ALA A 376 13.16 -11.94 -1.70
CA ALA A 376 11.98 -11.37 -1.07
C ALA A 376 11.97 -11.63 0.44
N ILE A 377 12.30 -12.85 0.87
CA ILE A 377 12.37 -13.23 2.29
C ILE A 377 13.48 -12.46 3.01
N ARG A 378 14.69 -12.38 2.44
CA ARG A 378 15.79 -11.59 3.02
C ARG A 378 15.39 -10.12 3.20
N SER A 379 14.73 -9.55 2.20
CA SER A 379 14.24 -8.16 2.24
C SER A 379 13.21 -7.95 3.35
N ILE A 380 12.28 -8.89 3.53
CA ILE A 380 11.28 -8.84 4.60
C ILE A 380 11.97 -8.95 5.96
N ILE A 381 12.86 -9.92 6.17
CA ILE A 381 13.61 -10.07 7.43
C ILE A 381 14.33 -8.76 7.79
N ILE A 382 15.06 -8.15 6.86
CA ILE A 382 15.74 -6.86 7.10
C ILE A 382 14.77 -5.77 7.56
N ARG A 383 13.62 -5.64 6.88
CA ARG A 383 12.60 -4.65 7.21
C ARG A 383 12.03 -4.88 8.61
N GLU A 384 11.59 -6.11 8.90
CA GLU A 384 10.94 -6.46 10.17
C GLU A 384 11.92 -6.37 11.35
N LEU A 385 13.19 -6.77 11.16
CA LEU A 385 14.24 -6.58 12.17
C LEU A 385 14.50 -5.10 12.46
N ALA A 386 14.49 -4.25 11.43
CA ALA A 386 14.68 -2.82 11.61
C ALA A 386 13.47 -2.16 12.30
N ASP A 387 12.25 -2.61 12.03
CA ASP A 387 11.05 -2.16 12.75
C ASP A 387 11.09 -2.60 14.22
N ALA A 388 11.66 -3.78 14.51
CA ALA A 388 11.84 -4.33 15.86
C ALA A 388 13.06 -3.75 16.62
N TYR A 389 13.86 -2.87 16.02
CA TYR A 389 15.13 -2.40 16.61
C TYR A 389 14.94 -1.56 17.88
N GLN A 390 13.95 -0.67 17.90
CA GLN A 390 13.72 0.22 19.05
C GLN A 390 12.78 -0.42 20.08
N LYS A 391 11.74 -1.10 19.60
CA LYS A 391 10.70 -1.71 20.41
C LYS A 391 9.97 -2.79 19.61
N SER A 392 9.32 -3.71 20.32
CA SER A 392 8.44 -4.68 19.67
C SER A 392 7.17 -4.00 19.14
N VAL A 393 6.72 -4.39 17.94
CA VAL A 393 5.40 -3.95 17.44
C VAL A 393 4.24 -4.57 18.22
N TRP A 394 4.48 -5.69 18.91
CA TRP A 394 3.49 -6.42 19.72
C TRP A 394 3.42 -5.91 21.15
N ASN A 395 4.53 -5.41 21.68
CA ASN A 395 4.59 -4.79 23.00
C ASN A 395 5.32 -3.44 22.88
N ARG A 396 4.54 -2.38 22.62
CA ARG A 396 5.07 -1.03 22.36
C ARG A 396 5.76 -0.40 23.56
N ASP A 397 5.50 -0.90 24.76
CA ASP A 397 6.13 -0.43 26.00
C ASP A 397 7.46 -1.15 26.26
N LEU A 398 7.71 -2.27 25.57
CA LEU A 398 8.95 -3.03 25.68
C LEU A 398 10.01 -2.50 24.72
N VAL A 399 10.95 -1.73 25.27
CA VAL A 399 12.17 -1.29 24.58
C VAL A 399 13.06 -2.49 24.32
N THR A 400 13.64 -2.55 23.12
CA THR A 400 14.53 -3.64 22.74
C THR A 400 15.82 -3.62 23.54
N PRO A 401 16.19 -4.74 24.21
CA PRO A 401 17.43 -4.84 24.97
C PRO A 401 18.67 -4.51 24.13
N PRO A 402 19.70 -3.81 24.66
CA PRO A 402 20.87 -3.39 23.88
C PRO A 402 21.68 -4.53 23.24
N ASP A 403 21.70 -5.71 23.84
CA ASP A 403 22.32 -6.90 23.27
C ASP A 403 21.56 -7.43 22.05
N ILE A 404 20.22 -7.38 22.09
CA ILE A 404 19.37 -7.69 20.95
C ILE A 404 19.51 -6.62 19.85
N GLN A 405 19.56 -5.34 20.21
CA GLN A 405 19.84 -4.26 19.24
C GLN A 405 21.15 -4.49 18.50
N ARG A 406 22.21 -4.87 19.22
CA ARG A 406 23.52 -5.19 18.63
C ARG A 406 23.43 -6.38 17.69
N LEU A 407 22.69 -7.44 18.07
CA LEU A 407 22.46 -8.60 17.22
C LEU A 407 21.69 -8.23 15.95
N ILE A 408 20.62 -7.44 16.07
CA ILE A 408 19.85 -6.95 14.91
C ILE A 408 20.75 -6.15 13.97
N GLU A 409 21.52 -5.21 14.52
CA GLU A 409 22.47 -4.39 13.74
C GLU A 409 23.49 -5.26 13.02
N GLU A 410 24.09 -6.26 13.69
CA GLU A 410 25.01 -7.23 13.09
C GLU A 410 24.36 -7.97 11.92
N LYS A 411 23.14 -8.49 12.10
CA LYS A 411 22.46 -9.27 11.06
C LYS A 411 22.09 -8.41 9.86
N ILE A 412 21.60 -7.19 10.06
CA ILE A 412 21.32 -6.26 8.95
C ILE A 412 22.64 -5.87 8.25
N ALA A 413 23.69 -5.53 9.01
CA ALA A 413 24.99 -5.14 8.46
C ALA A 413 25.63 -6.26 7.62
N SER A 414 25.41 -7.53 7.99
CA SER A 414 25.92 -8.68 7.22
C SER A 414 25.37 -8.74 5.78
N MET A 415 24.25 -8.07 5.49
CA MET A 415 23.62 -8.01 4.16
C MET A 415 24.02 -6.81 3.32
N LEU A 416 24.87 -5.90 3.82
CA LEU A 416 25.25 -4.68 3.09
C LEU A 416 25.91 -4.96 1.73
N MET A 417 26.47 -6.15 1.54
CA MET A 417 27.09 -6.60 0.30
C MET A 417 26.23 -7.56 -0.52
N ASP A 418 24.99 -7.83 -0.11
CA ASP A 418 24.04 -8.62 -0.89
C ASP A 418 23.45 -7.76 -2.02
N ASP A 419 23.97 -7.95 -3.23
CA ASP A 419 23.61 -7.14 -4.39
C ASP A 419 22.49 -7.72 -5.25
N GLN A 420 21.84 -8.81 -4.81
CA GLN A 420 20.67 -9.35 -5.48
C GLN A 420 19.51 -8.34 -5.41
N GLU A 421 18.78 -8.20 -6.51
CA GLU A 421 17.68 -7.23 -6.61
C GLU A 421 16.31 -7.86 -6.35
N HIS A 422 15.48 -7.12 -5.63
CA HIS A 422 14.06 -7.44 -5.47
C HIS A 422 13.27 -6.79 -6.61
N TRP A 423 13.13 -7.51 -7.73
CA TRP A 423 12.41 -7.01 -8.91
C TRP A 423 10.91 -6.80 -8.62
N GLY A 424 10.37 -5.69 -9.11
CA GLY A 424 8.98 -5.28 -8.88
C GLY A 424 8.79 -4.48 -7.60
N LEU A 425 9.72 -4.54 -6.64
CA LEU A 425 9.63 -3.74 -5.43
C LEU A 425 9.92 -2.27 -5.76
N SER A 426 8.96 -1.39 -5.45
CA SER A 426 9.10 0.05 -5.63
C SER A 426 8.57 0.79 -4.41
N GLY A 427 9.12 1.98 -4.17
CA GLY A 427 8.73 2.85 -3.08
C GLY A 427 9.09 4.30 -3.40
N VAL A 428 8.89 5.20 -2.44
CA VAL A 428 9.24 6.60 -2.61
C VAL A 428 10.74 6.73 -2.81
N GLY A 429 11.16 7.12 -4.01
CA GLY A 429 12.56 7.38 -4.36
C GLY A 429 13.35 6.18 -4.89
N TYR A 430 12.80 4.95 -4.91
CA TYR A 430 13.56 3.79 -5.36
C TYR A 430 12.73 2.76 -6.14
N ARG A 431 13.44 1.96 -6.93
CA ARG A 431 12.86 0.89 -7.75
C ARG A 431 13.86 -0.25 -7.89
N ASP A 432 13.39 -1.47 -7.70
CA ASP A 432 14.16 -2.71 -7.76
C ASP A 432 15.43 -2.64 -6.88
N PRO A 433 15.30 -2.30 -5.57
CA PRO A 433 16.45 -2.13 -4.70
C PRO A 433 17.18 -3.47 -4.54
N THR A 434 18.49 -3.38 -4.30
CA THR A 434 19.25 -4.55 -3.84
C THR A 434 18.89 -4.89 -2.38
N VAL A 435 19.12 -6.13 -1.95
CA VAL A 435 18.99 -6.49 -0.53
C VAL A 435 19.90 -5.61 0.34
N GLY A 436 21.11 -5.30 -0.14
CA GLY A 436 22.04 -4.39 0.49
C GLY A 436 21.53 -2.94 0.55
N ASP A 437 20.79 -2.46 -0.45
CA ASP A 437 20.10 -1.15 -0.38
C ASP A 437 19.08 -1.15 0.75
N GLY A 438 18.29 -2.23 0.85
CA GLY A 438 17.36 -2.43 1.95
C GLY A 438 18.06 -2.43 3.32
N ALA A 439 19.20 -3.11 3.44
CA ALA A 439 20.01 -3.16 4.66
C ALA A 439 20.57 -1.78 5.05
N ALA A 440 21.15 -1.05 4.08
CA ALA A 440 21.70 0.27 4.33
C ALA A 440 20.60 1.29 4.68
N HIS A 441 19.45 1.24 4.00
CA HIS A 441 18.29 2.05 4.32
C HIS A 441 17.77 1.74 5.73
N ALA A 442 17.61 0.46 6.06
CA ALA A 442 17.21 0.00 7.40
C ALA A 442 18.14 0.55 8.49
N LEU A 443 19.47 0.41 8.34
CA LEU A 443 20.46 0.94 9.27
C LEU A 443 20.39 2.46 9.40
N SER A 444 20.27 3.20 8.29
CA SER A 444 20.15 4.66 8.30
C SER A 444 18.88 5.15 9.01
N ARG A 445 17.80 4.36 8.99
CA ARG A 445 16.54 4.69 9.66
C ARG A 445 16.64 4.49 11.18
N VAL A 446 17.27 3.41 11.63
CA VAL A 446 17.33 3.06 13.06
C VAL A 446 18.51 3.71 13.79
N LEU A 447 19.59 4.04 13.06
CA LEU A 447 20.84 4.62 13.57
C LEU A 447 21.37 5.72 12.62
N PRO A 448 20.60 6.81 12.41
CA PRO A 448 20.91 7.85 11.42
C PRO A 448 22.23 8.59 11.67
N ASP A 449 22.61 8.77 12.94
CA ASP A 449 23.87 9.46 13.30
C ASP A 449 25.12 8.71 12.86
N ARG A 450 24.97 7.42 12.55
CA ARG A 450 26.07 6.52 12.23
C ARG A 450 26.06 6.06 10.78
N TYR A 451 24.87 5.88 10.21
CA TYR A 451 24.69 5.38 8.86
C TYR A 451 23.94 6.40 8.01
N ALA A 452 24.59 6.88 6.95
CA ALA A 452 23.98 7.76 5.97
C ALA A 452 23.70 6.99 4.69
N PHE A 453 22.44 6.95 4.27
CA PHE A 453 22.02 6.30 3.04
C PHE A 453 20.83 7.03 2.43
N ASP A 454 20.99 7.47 1.17
CA ASP A 454 19.91 8.05 0.38
C ASP A 454 19.42 7.02 -0.64
N VAL A 455 18.20 6.52 -0.42
CA VAL A 455 17.59 5.51 -1.29
C VAL A 455 17.29 6.05 -2.70
N SER A 456 17.21 7.38 -2.85
CA SER A 456 16.94 8.08 -4.11
C SER A 456 18.18 8.45 -4.91
N ALA A 457 19.37 8.27 -4.32
CA ALA A 457 20.63 8.50 -4.99
C ALA A 457 20.81 7.57 -6.19
N SER A 458 21.76 7.91 -7.08
CA SER A 458 22.14 7.06 -8.22
C SER A 458 22.63 5.68 -7.77
N PHE A 459 22.66 4.70 -8.67
CA PHE A 459 23.12 3.36 -8.31
C PHE A 459 24.56 3.37 -7.80
N GLU A 460 25.45 4.13 -8.46
CA GLU A 460 26.85 4.33 -8.04
C GLU A 460 26.95 4.90 -6.61
N GLU A 461 26.18 5.94 -6.32
CA GLU A 461 26.18 6.58 -4.99
C GLU A 461 25.66 5.65 -3.90
N ARG A 462 24.63 4.84 -4.20
CA ARG A 462 24.10 3.84 -3.26
C ARG A 462 25.12 2.74 -2.98
N GLU A 463 25.80 2.20 -3.98
CA GLU A 463 26.88 1.21 -3.79
C GLU A 463 27.99 1.76 -2.88
N LEU A 464 28.45 2.98 -3.13
CA LEU A 464 29.45 3.66 -2.27
C LEU A 464 28.91 3.91 -0.85
N ALA A 465 27.63 4.23 -0.70
CA ALA A 465 27.00 4.39 0.59
C ALA A 465 26.93 3.05 1.37
N ARG A 466 26.61 1.93 0.72
CA ARG A 466 26.62 0.59 1.35
C ARG A 466 28.00 0.22 1.90
N GLN A 467 29.05 0.47 1.13
CA GLN A 467 30.43 0.22 1.56
C GLN A 467 30.86 1.11 2.74
N ARG A 468 30.42 2.38 2.73
CA ARG A 468 30.62 3.30 3.86
C ARG A 468 29.89 2.80 5.12
N CYS A 469 28.65 2.35 4.98
CA CYS A 469 27.91 1.72 6.08
C CYS A 469 28.65 0.49 6.62
N LEU A 470 29.16 -0.39 5.76
CA LEU A 470 29.90 -1.58 6.20
C LEU A 470 31.20 -1.22 6.94
N SER A 471 31.91 -0.21 6.43
CA SER A 471 33.14 0.29 7.05
C SER A 471 32.86 0.91 8.43
N ALA A 472 31.79 1.68 8.55
CA ALA A 472 31.31 2.24 9.82
C ALA A 472 30.86 1.15 10.80
N TRP A 473 30.22 0.08 10.29
CA TRP A 473 29.85 -1.09 11.08
C TRP A 473 31.07 -1.79 11.68
N LYS A 474 32.02 -2.18 10.81
CA LYS A 474 33.26 -2.86 11.22
C LYS A 474 34.08 -2.04 12.21
N LYS A 475 34.23 -0.74 11.95
CA LYS A 475 35.01 0.17 12.81
C LYS A 475 34.47 0.22 14.24
N SER A 476 33.15 0.30 14.46
CA SER A 476 32.64 0.33 15.83
C SER A 476 32.76 -1.01 16.55
N ASN A 477 32.87 -2.11 15.80
CA ASN A 477 32.94 -3.46 16.34
C ASN A 477 34.39 -3.95 16.46
N GLY A 478 35.38 -3.03 16.34
CA GLY A 478 36.79 -3.36 16.45
C GLY A 478 37.30 -4.26 15.32
N GLN A 479 36.58 -4.35 14.20
CA GLN A 479 36.98 -5.12 13.03
C GLN A 479 37.71 -4.22 12.02
N GLU A 480 38.64 -4.82 11.27
CA GLU A 480 39.34 -4.11 10.20
C GLU A 480 38.36 -3.71 9.10
N SER A 481 38.29 -2.40 8.82
CA SER A 481 37.50 -1.89 7.71
C SER A 481 38.03 -2.48 6.41
N PRO A 482 37.16 -2.87 5.47
CA PRO A 482 37.63 -3.26 4.14
C PRO A 482 38.40 -2.06 3.57
N PRO A 483 39.44 -2.32 2.76
CA PRO A 483 40.05 -1.24 2.00
C PRO A 483 38.94 -0.53 1.23
N PRO A 484 38.97 0.82 1.15
CA PRO A 484 38.03 1.54 0.30
C PRO A 484 38.08 0.91 -1.09
N ALA A 485 36.92 0.64 -1.70
CA ALA A 485 36.89 -0.02 -3.00
C ALA A 485 37.75 0.78 -3.98
N ASP A 486 38.84 0.16 -4.43
CA ASP A 486 39.86 0.85 -5.21
C ASP A 486 39.33 1.16 -6.61
N ASN A 487 39.14 2.47 -6.85
CA ASN A 487 38.97 3.16 -8.12
C ASN A 487 37.78 2.75 -9.02
N PRO A 488 37.26 3.69 -9.83
CA PRO A 488 36.09 3.50 -10.70
C PRO A 488 36.28 2.49 -11.84
N GLY A 489 37.29 1.62 -11.82
CA GLY A 489 37.71 0.85 -12.98
C GLY A 489 38.58 1.68 -13.92
N LYS A 490 39.36 1.02 -14.79
CA LYS A 490 40.15 1.72 -15.81
C LYS A 490 39.19 2.32 -16.85
N PRO A 491 39.46 3.53 -17.36
CA PRO A 491 38.69 4.08 -18.46
C PRO A 491 38.68 3.10 -19.65
N VAL A 492 37.49 2.82 -20.18
CA VAL A 492 37.34 2.01 -21.38
C VAL A 492 37.36 2.86 -22.65
N LYS A 493 37.76 2.26 -23.76
CA LYS A 493 37.74 2.92 -25.08
C LYS A 493 36.31 3.19 -25.56
N HIS A 494 35.37 2.34 -25.15
CA HIS A 494 33.98 2.36 -25.60
C HIS A 494 33.05 2.32 -24.38
N PRO A 495 32.16 3.30 -24.18
CA PRO A 495 31.31 3.37 -22.98
C PRO A 495 30.28 2.24 -22.88
N ASP A 496 30.02 1.56 -23.99
CA ASP A 496 29.19 0.38 -24.16
C ASP A 496 29.98 -0.94 -24.02
N GLN A 497 31.29 -0.90 -23.77
CA GLN A 497 32.09 -2.10 -23.50
C GLN A 497 31.65 -2.75 -22.18
N ILE A 498 31.45 -4.07 -22.18
CA ILE A 498 31.21 -4.85 -20.96
C ILE A 498 32.57 -5.14 -20.33
N THR A 499 32.84 -4.57 -19.16
CA THR A 499 34.15 -4.69 -18.49
C THR A 499 34.24 -5.85 -17.54
N GLU A 500 33.11 -6.33 -17.06
CA GLU A 500 33.04 -7.36 -16.02
C GLU A 500 31.74 -8.12 -16.18
N VAL A 501 31.81 -9.46 -16.15
CA VAL A 501 30.63 -10.32 -16.05
C VAL A 501 30.77 -11.21 -14.82
N ARG A 502 29.95 -10.94 -13.81
CA ARG A 502 29.93 -11.70 -12.57
C ARG A 502 28.67 -12.57 -12.49
N ILE A 503 28.86 -13.88 -12.56
CA ILE A 503 27.80 -14.87 -12.38
C ILE A 503 27.82 -15.34 -10.93
N ALA A 504 26.74 -15.05 -10.19
CA ALA A 504 26.64 -15.31 -8.75
C ALA A 504 26.47 -16.81 -8.43
N ASP A 505 25.88 -17.58 -9.35
CA ASP A 505 25.61 -19.01 -9.17
C ASP A 505 26.62 -19.87 -9.93
N GLN A 506 27.21 -20.84 -9.24
CA GLN A 506 28.26 -21.70 -9.77
C GLN A 506 27.74 -22.69 -10.83
N ASP A 507 26.50 -23.16 -10.69
CA ASP A 507 25.86 -24.09 -11.63
C ASP A 507 25.57 -23.36 -12.95
N LEU A 508 25.05 -22.13 -12.87
CA LEU A 508 24.85 -21.29 -14.05
C LEU A 508 26.18 -20.99 -14.74
N ARG A 509 27.23 -20.65 -13.96
CA ARG A 509 28.56 -20.34 -14.50
C ARG A 509 29.15 -21.49 -15.34
N ASN A 510 28.91 -22.73 -14.93
CA ASN A 510 29.42 -23.92 -15.60
C ASN A 510 28.59 -24.34 -16.84
N SER A 511 27.35 -23.85 -16.95
CA SER A 511 26.45 -24.12 -18.07
C SER A 511 26.91 -23.49 -19.40
N ALA A 512 26.31 -23.89 -20.51
CA ALA A 512 26.53 -23.28 -21.82
C ALA A 512 26.18 -21.77 -21.82
N THR A 513 25.03 -21.41 -21.23
CA THR A 513 24.57 -20.03 -21.07
C THR A 513 25.56 -19.19 -20.27
N GLY A 514 26.06 -19.70 -19.15
CA GLY A 514 27.05 -19.00 -18.31
C GLY A 514 28.37 -18.74 -19.03
N LYS A 515 28.84 -19.70 -19.85
CA LYS A 515 30.03 -19.51 -20.70
C LYS A 515 29.81 -18.43 -21.76
N ARG A 516 28.63 -18.40 -22.41
CA ARG A 516 28.28 -17.34 -23.38
C ARG A 516 28.24 -15.97 -22.73
N LEU A 517 27.61 -15.85 -21.55
CA LEU A 517 27.56 -14.60 -20.78
C LEU A 517 28.98 -14.13 -20.39
N THR A 518 29.82 -15.03 -19.89
CA THR A 518 31.21 -14.70 -19.52
C THR A 518 32.00 -14.23 -20.75
N ALA A 519 31.76 -14.81 -21.92
CA ALA A 519 32.39 -14.42 -23.18
C ALA A 519 31.97 -13.03 -23.70
N LEU A 520 31.01 -12.35 -23.04
CA LEU A 520 30.69 -10.95 -23.31
C LEU A 520 31.75 -9.99 -22.71
N GLU A 521 32.51 -10.42 -21.72
CA GLU A 521 33.54 -9.58 -21.09
C GLU A 521 34.59 -9.12 -22.12
N GLY A 522 34.84 -7.82 -22.15
CA GLY A 522 35.71 -7.16 -23.11
C GLY A 522 35.06 -6.78 -24.45
N LYS A 523 33.84 -7.24 -24.76
CA LYS A 523 33.11 -6.88 -25.98
C LYS A 523 32.26 -5.62 -25.79
N GLN A 524 31.86 -4.98 -26.90
CA GLN A 524 30.79 -3.98 -26.89
C GLN A 524 29.44 -4.67 -26.63
N LEU A 525 28.56 -4.03 -25.88
CA LEU A 525 27.22 -4.53 -25.60
C LEU A 525 26.37 -4.53 -26.88
N ASP A 526 26.10 -5.73 -27.39
CA ASP A 526 25.19 -5.97 -28.50
C ASP A 526 23.81 -6.44 -27.99
N PRO A 527 22.73 -5.66 -28.19
CA PRO A 527 21.37 -6.05 -27.81
C PRO A 527 20.91 -7.38 -28.42
N ASP A 528 21.31 -7.69 -29.66
CA ASP A 528 20.92 -8.94 -30.33
C ASP A 528 21.64 -10.16 -29.73
N GLU A 529 22.93 -10.03 -29.38
CA GLU A 529 23.68 -11.09 -28.69
C GLU A 529 23.05 -11.39 -27.32
N LEU A 530 22.67 -10.36 -26.57
CA LEU A 530 22.06 -10.53 -25.25
C LEU A 530 20.65 -11.16 -25.32
N VAL A 531 19.79 -10.72 -26.24
CA VAL A 531 18.48 -11.36 -26.48
C VAL A 531 18.66 -12.81 -26.92
N SER A 532 19.62 -13.09 -27.82
CA SER A 532 19.93 -14.46 -28.26
C SER A 532 20.31 -15.38 -27.09
N ILE A 533 21.09 -14.88 -26.12
CA ILE A 533 21.47 -15.66 -24.93
C ILE A 533 20.23 -15.98 -24.07
N ILE A 534 19.33 -15.02 -23.87
CA ILE A 534 18.11 -15.21 -23.07
C ILE A 534 17.14 -16.17 -23.76
N CYS A 535 16.99 -16.06 -25.08
CA CYS A 535 16.21 -17.01 -25.87
C CYS A 535 16.78 -18.43 -25.79
N GLU A 536 18.10 -18.62 -25.97
CA GLU A 536 18.72 -19.95 -25.86
C GLU A 536 18.58 -20.55 -24.46
N PHE A 537 18.74 -19.73 -23.41
CA PHE A 537 18.51 -20.19 -22.04
C PHE A 537 17.08 -20.71 -21.85
N SER A 538 16.11 -20.05 -22.46
CA SER A 538 14.70 -20.48 -22.42
C SER A 538 14.48 -21.80 -23.16
N ASP A 539 15.16 -22.01 -24.28
CA ASP A 539 15.04 -23.24 -25.08
C ASP A 539 15.78 -24.42 -24.44
N LYS A 540 16.84 -24.14 -23.67
CA LYS A 540 17.75 -25.15 -23.07
C LYS A 540 18.13 -24.75 -21.64
N LEU A 541 17.19 -24.92 -20.71
CA LEU A 541 17.42 -24.65 -19.31
C LEU A 541 18.52 -25.57 -18.73
N PRO A 542 19.54 -25.03 -18.06
CA PRO A 542 20.52 -25.85 -17.35
C PRO A 542 19.85 -26.70 -16.26
N GLU A 543 20.40 -27.88 -15.98
CA GLU A 543 19.89 -28.75 -14.91
C GLU A 543 19.90 -28.03 -13.56
N GLY A 544 18.78 -28.12 -12.83
CA GLY A 544 18.62 -27.47 -11.51
C GLY A 544 18.35 -25.96 -11.55
N ILE A 545 18.27 -25.36 -12.74
CA ILE A 545 18.02 -23.93 -12.94
C ILE A 545 16.71 -23.74 -13.71
N ASN A 546 15.83 -22.87 -13.21
CA ASN A 546 14.56 -22.56 -13.85
C ASN A 546 14.34 -21.07 -14.09
N GLY A 547 15.33 -20.22 -13.83
CA GLY A 547 15.24 -18.78 -14.10
C GLY A 547 16.61 -18.13 -14.20
N ILE A 548 16.68 -16.98 -14.87
CA ILE A 548 17.89 -16.17 -14.99
C ILE A 548 17.52 -14.69 -14.92
N LYS A 549 18.34 -13.92 -14.19
CA LYS A 549 18.24 -12.46 -14.12
C LYS A 549 19.60 -11.86 -14.41
N VAL A 550 19.63 -10.90 -15.32
CA VAL A 550 20.82 -10.14 -15.71
C VAL A 550 20.58 -8.67 -15.39
N ARG A 551 21.50 -8.08 -14.62
CA ARG A 551 21.60 -6.64 -14.43
C ARG A 551 22.89 -6.15 -15.06
N GLY A 552 22.79 -5.19 -15.98
CA GLY A 552 23.92 -4.44 -16.48
C GLY A 552 23.91 -3.01 -15.95
N VAL A 553 25.00 -2.55 -15.38
CA VAL A 553 25.14 -1.17 -14.88
C VAL A 553 26.28 -0.48 -15.60
N ARG A 554 25.98 0.62 -16.29
CA ARG A 554 26.96 1.63 -16.71
C ARG A 554 26.84 2.81 -15.78
N ILE A 555 27.90 3.12 -15.02
CA ILE A 555 27.93 4.28 -14.12
C ILE A 555 28.33 5.56 -14.88
N SER A 556 28.30 6.70 -14.19
CA SER A 556 28.50 8.03 -14.78
C SER A 556 29.92 8.33 -15.31
N LYS A 557 30.87 7.40 -15.11
CA LYS A 557 32.25 7.45 -15.58
C LYS A 557 32.43 6.53 -16.79
N PRO A 558 33.39 6.79 -17.70
CA PRO A 558 33.61 5.98 -18.90
C PRO A 558 34.27 4.64 -18.56
N VAL A 559 33.58 3.78 -17.82
CA VAL A 559 34.13 2.54 -17.23
C VAL A 559 33.38 1.29 -17.71
N GLY A 560 32.55 1.45 -18.75
CA GLY A 560 31.82 0.37 -19.38
C GLY A 560 30.65 -0.15 -18.54
N PHE A 561 30.09 -1.29 -18.97
CA PHE A 561 29.05 -2.02 -18.27
C PHE A 561 29.63 -3.09 -17.35
N LYS A 562 29.10 -3.17 -16.14
CA LYS A 562 29.29 -4.31 -15.23
C LYS A 562 28.04 -5.15 -15.20
N PHE A 563 28.17 -6.42 -15.54
CA PHE A 563 27.06 -7.36 -15.56
C PHE A 563 27.08 -8.20 -14.30
N THR A 564 25.93 -8.29 -13.64
CA THR A 564 25.65 -9.26 -12.59
C THR A 564 24.57 -10.21 -13.05
N VAL A 565 24.81 -11.51 -12.92
CA VAL A 565 23.89 -12.55 -13.34
C VAL A 565 23.55 -13.44 -12.16
N TRP A 566 22.25 -13.68 -11.96
CA TRP A 566 21.72 -14.62 -10.96
C TRP A 566 20.85 -15.67 -11.64
N SER A 567 20.77 -16.86 -11.05
CA SER A 567 19.82 -17.89 -11.44
C SER A 567 18.83 -18.18 -10.32
N SER A 568 17.63 -18.60 -10.71
CA SER A 568 16.67 -19.23 -9.81
C SER A 568 16.85 -20.74 -9.86
N LYS A 569 16.98 -21.37 -8.69
CA LYS A 569 17.07 -22.83 -8.59
C LYS A 569 15.68 -23.44 -8.70
N GLY A 570 15.59 -24.58 -9.38
CA GLY A 570 14.35 -25.35 -9.42
C GLY A 570 14.36 -26.45 -10.46
N LYS A 571 13.22 -27.16 -10.53
CA LYS A 571 13.02 -28.21 -11.53
C LYS A 571 12.84 -27.58 -12.92
N HIS A 572 13.14 -28.35 -13.95
CA HIS A 572 12.79 -28.00 -15.31
C HIS A 572 11.27 -27.74 -15.39
N PRO A 573 10.83 -26.62 -15.98
CA PRO A 573 9.42 -26.30 -16.08
C PRO A 573 8.67 -27.31 -16.93
N GLU A 574 7.40 -27.49 -16.58
CA GLU A 574 6.44 -28.20 -17.43
C GLU A 574 5.94 -27.28 -18.56
N ILE A 575 5.47 -27.86 -19.67
CA ILE A 575 5.05 -27.10 -20.88
C ILE A 575 3.93 -26.09 -20.57
N TRP A 576 3.08 -26.37 -19.59
CA TRP A 576 1.99 -25.47 -19.19
C TRP A 576 2.43 -24.40 -18.18
N GLN A 577 3.64 -24.48 -17.64
CA GLN A 577 4.09 -23.54 -16.63
C GLN A 577 4.30 -22.15 -17.25
N SER A 578 3.73 -21.14 -16.59
CA SER A 578 3.90 -19.75 -16.99
C SER A 578 5.22 -19.19 -16.46
N PHE A 579 5.82 -18.32 -17.25
CA PHE A 579 7.04 -17.58 -16.95
C PHE A 579 6.76 -16.09 -17.02
N ASN A 580 7.28 -15.36 -16.04
CA ASN A 580 7.43 -13.92 -16.15
C ASN A 580 8.68 -13.63 -17.00
N TYR A 581 8.56 -12.74 -17.97
CA TYR A 581 9.70 -12.02 -18.54
C TYR A 581 9.69 -10.60 -18.02
N ASP A 582 10.87 -10.05 -17.80
CA ASP A 582 11.03 -8.66 -17.38
C ASP A 582 12.24 -8.04 -18.08
N GLY A 583 11.99 -6.98 -18.85
CA GLY A 583 12.98 -6.17 -19.52
C GLY A 583 12.81 -4.71 -19.11
N ARG A 584 13.78 -4.12 -18.41
CA ARG A 584 13.73 -2.72 -17.96
C ARG A 584 14.98 -1.95 -18.29
N LEU A 585 14.80 -0.65 -18.52
CA LEU A 585 15.88 0.32 -18.69
C LEU A 585 15.61 1.53 -17.82
N THR A 586 16.56 1.84 -16.94
CA THR A 586 16.46 2.96 -15.99
C THR A 586 17.65 3.89 -16.12
N THR A 587 17.37 5.19 -16.09
CA THR A 587 18.35 6.27 -15.98
C THR A 587 18.01 7.14 -14.77
N PRO A 588 18.96 7.84 -14.14
CA PRO A 588 18.67 8.72 -13.00
C PRO A 588 17.47 9.63 -13.27
N GLY A 589 16.50 9.62 -12.35
CA GLY A 589 15.31 10.48 -12.39
C GLY A 589 14.21 10.10 -13.40
N LYS A 590 14.39 9.07 -14.26
CA LYS A 590 13.36 8.62 -15.21
C LYS A 590 13.44 7.11 -15.51
N ALA A 591 12.33 6.39 -15.36
CA ALA A 591 12.16 5.10 -16.02
C ALA A 591 12.06 5.35 -17.54
N ARG A 592 12.94 4.76 -18.34
CA ARG A 592 12.91 4.94 -19.81
C ARG A 592 12.04 3.92 -20.51
N PHE A 593 12.00 2.70 -19.98
CA PHE A 593 11.30 1.60 -20.62
C PHE A 593 11.05 0.45 -19.64
N GLN A 594 9.89 -0.18 -19.76
CA GLN A 594 9.56 -1.43 -19.10
C GLN A 594 8.73 -2.28 -20.07
N SER A 595 9.16 -3.51 -20.31
CA SER A 595 8.38 -4.56 -20.95
C SER A 595 8.40 -5.77 -20.03
N SER A 596 7.27 -6.05 -19.41
CA SER A 596 7.11 -7.16 -18.48
C SER A 596 5.77 -7.83 -18.73
N GLY A 597 5.72 -9.15 -18.62
CA GLY A 597 4.48 -9.90 -18.76
C GLY A 597 4.69 -11.37 -18.41
N SER A 598 3.62 -12.15 -18.55
CA SER A 598 3.68 -13.60 -18.40
C SER A 598 3.31 -14.32 -19.70
N CYS A 599 3.94 -15.45 -19.96
CA CYS A 599 3.56 -16.35 -21.05
C CYS A 599 3.95 -17.80 -20.73
N GLY A 600 3.47 -18.75 -21.53
CA GLY A 600 3.92 -20.14 -21.43
C GLY A 600 5.42 -20.26 -21.70
N HIS A 601 6.07 -21.25 -21.07
CA HIS A 601 7.50 -21.52 -21.25
C HIS A 601 7.93 -21.62 -22.72
N GLN A 602 7.12 -22.21 -23.59
CA GLN A 602 7.38 -22.35 -25.03
C GLN A 602 7.42 -21.02 -25.80
N ASP A 603 6.89 -19.94 -25.22
CA ASP A 603 6.81 -18.63 -25.86
C ASP A 603 7.87 -17.64 -25.36
N ILE A 604 8.48 -17.91 -24.19
CA ILE A 604 9.43 -17.01 -23.54
C ILE A 604 10.76 -16.89 -24.30
N GLY A 605 11.14 -17.98 -25.00
CA GLY A 605 12.32 -18.05 -25.86
C GLY A 605 12.16 -17.38 -27.22
N LYS A 606 10.98 -16.87 -27.57
CA LYS A 606 10.74 -16.26 -28.90
C LYS A 606 11.32 -14.84 -28.95
N PRO A 607 12.19 -14.51 -29.93
CA PRO A 607 12.75 -13.16 -30.08
C PRO A 607 11.69 -12.05 -30.19
N THR A 608 10.49 -12.38 -30.70
CA THR A 608 9.37 -11.45 -30.82
C THR A 608 8.92 -10.86 -29.48
N ARG A 609 9.18 -11.55 -28.36
CA ARG A 609 8.91 -11.04 -27.00
C ARG A 609 9.87 -9.92 -26.57
N TRP A 610 11.04 -9.85 -27.19
CA TRP A 610 12.12 -8.96 -26.78
C TRP A 610 12.36 -7.80 -27.75
N ILE A 611 11.56 -7.67 -28.82
CA ILE A 611 11.74 -6.62 -29.85
C ILE A 611 11.71 -5.22 -29.24
N GLU A 612 10.71 -4.94 -28.41
CA GLU A 612 10.54 -3.61 -27.82
C GLU A 612 11.69 -3.27 -26.86
N TRP A 613 12.07 -4.22 -26.00
CA TRP A 613 13.18 -4.05 -25.07
C TRP A 613 14.52 -3.88 -25.79
N ARG A 614 14.77 -4.69 -26.83
CA ARG A 614 15.96 -4.58 -27.68
C ARG A 614 16.05 -3.20 -28.32
N SER A 615 14.96 -2.74 -28.95
CA SER A 615 14.89 -1.41 -29.58
C SER A 615 15.16 -0.30 -28.55
N ALA A 616 14.54 -0.39 -27.38
CA ALA A 616 14.76 0.55 -26.29
C ALA A 616 16.22 0.55 -25.78
N LEU A 617 16.89 -0.60 -25.77
CA LEU A 617 18.30 -0.71 -25.39
C LEU A 617 19.22 -0.09 -26.43
N GLU A 618 18.99 -0.33 -27.73
CA GLU A 618 19.71 0.33 -28.83
C GLU A 618 19.63 1.85 -28.72
N ASP A 619 18.44 2.37 -28.43
CA ASP A 619 18.23 3.80 -28.21
C ASP A 619 18.90 4.31 -26.94
N ALA A 620 18.86 3.55 -25.84
CA ALA A 620 19.52 3.92 -24.59
C ALA A 620 21.05 3.97 -24.72
N LEU A 621 21.65 3.10 -25.54
CA LEU A 621 23.10 3.07 -25.79
C LEU A 621 23.60 4.31 -26.53
N LYS A 622 22.74 5.02 -27.26
CA LYS A 622 23.06 6.32 -27.90
C LYS A 622 23.20 7.46 -26.89
N ALA A 623 22.77 7.28 -25.63
CA ALA A 623 22.90 8.30 -24.61
C ALA A 623 24.39 8.60 -24.29
N PRO A 624 24.73 9.83 -23.86
CA PRO A 624 26.09 10.20 -23.50
C PRO A 624 26.76 9.18 -22.59
N SER A 625 28.06 8.98 -22.78
CA SER A 625 28.88 8.00 -22.05
C SER A 625 28.88 8.18 -20.53
N ASN A 626 28.59 9.40 -20.05
CA ASN A 626 28.46 9.74 -18.64
C ASN A 626 27.04 9.57 -18.09
N THR A 627 26.09 9.07 -18.89
CA THR A 627 24.74 8.78 -18.42
C THR A 627 24.72 7.42 -17.74
N GLU A 628 24.40 7.40 -16.44
CA GLU A 628 24.11 6.15 -15.74
C GLU A 628 22.95 5.45 -16.44
N LEU A 629 23.17 4.18 -16.76
CA LEU A 629 22.21 3.31 -17.40
C LEU A 629 22.22 1.96 -16.69
N VAL A 630 21.07 1.61 -16.12
CA VAL A 630 20.84 0.30 -15.50
C VAL A 630 19.86 -0.46 -16.39
N LEU A 631 20.31 -1.56 -16.96
CA LEU A 631 19.48 -2.50 -17.72
C LEU A 631 19.19 -3.73 -16.88
N ARG A 632 17.98 -4.27 -17.03
CA ARG A 632 17.53 -5.52 -16.43
C ARG A 632 16.88 -6.35 -17.51
N ILE A 633 17.25 -7.62 -17.57
CA ILE A 633 16.61 -8.62 -18.42
C ILE A 633 16.60 -9.95 -17.72
N GLY A 634 15.44 -10.61 -17.65
CA GLY A 634 15.35 -11.90 -17.00
C GLY A 634 14.04 -12.62 -17.27
N ILE A 635 14.07 -13.90 -16.96
CA ILE A 635 12.92 -14.80 -16.98
C ILE A 635 12.89 -15.60 -15.69
N GLU A 636 11.70 -15.78 -15.13
CA GLU A 636 11.49 -16.60 -13.93
C GLU A 636 10.12 -17.27 -13.98
N PRO A 637 9.95 -18.45 -13.34
CA PRO A 637 8.64 -19.07 -13.26
C PRO A 637 7.67 -18.18 -12.47
N VAL A 638 6.39 -18.21 -12.84
CA VAL A 638 5.34 -17.63 -11.99
C VAL A 638 5.19 -18.55 -10.79
N HIS A 639 5.50 -18.04 -9.59
CA HIS A 639 5.17 -18.73 -8.35
C HIS A 639 3.64 -18.72 -8.22
N GLN A 640 3.04 -19.91 -8.28
CA GLN A 640 1.60 -20.12 -8.09
C GLN A 640 1.24 -20.20 -6.61
#